data_AF-A2EXD2-F1
#
_entry.id   AF-A2EXD2-F1
#
_cell.length_a   1.000
_cell.length_b   1.000
_cell.length_c   1.000
_cell.angle_alpha   90.00
_cell.angle_beta   90.00
_cell.angle_gamma   90.00
#
_symmetry.space_group_name_H-M   'P 1'
#
loop_
_entity.id
_entity.type
_entity.pdbx_description
1 polymer ?
#
loop_
_entity_poly.entity_id
_entity_poly.type
_entity_poly.pdbx_seq_one_letter_code
_entity_poly.pdbx_strand_id
1 'polypeptide(L)'
;MNERYSNDNLILSSSENSVNVDLKESCETIYGLYAGDGCKDYAFKGSRNTLLSINFPIGSRLSNINDCAFNQCSKLSSIDFSNCEFLTIIGSYAFGGCISLSNIILPTHLKSNSTCCFEYTSITSISIPNDVTSLGSACFQACSKLKNVIIDVESNLKEIGVNAFNGALIETFFIPKSTTKVNEYAFVHSKSLKEFRIDPSNPSYSVSDGVLFNKDQTYLVKFPANKSKTYSIPEKVTSVGSCSFANSIIESIQFSINFRSFGDWAFGGSNLKSVIIPDSVTSLGSGVFQTCTHLNSVVIVKGIYSIPTQTFQNTNISSITIPSGITKIDSYAFYGCNNLKEVVLPSSLKNLGGSCFPITTNLTFSEGPDFTIDNQMIVYNKAKTTVVMCLNESESYIIPSTVQIINNDVFRSNKILRKIGFESESQLTDIYEGAFAECEKLSSINIPLSVSKFGKNSFSGCKLLQYIFFGNNLSSISDNCFKNCNSLTTITFNDIDGNAIIGQYAFIGCNSLTSVTLRNGISSLDMFCFSGCTSLNRISIPSTVVFIGTNAFQNTNIETITFSSDSHMHVLSQYVFSGCNTLRNIENIPSGIESIESGCFEFTSLETFTVPVSTISISDYAFRGYSSLRVFTIPSGCLLSNIGNFIFTGCTSLSAIECVNSEHFVIDNGALFNKNRSNLIYFPPASSIKFFCFSQNVKSVSSSAFFGCKHLEGIMIPDNSIETIGFSAFSECTSLKYINIPLCVKTIEQNAFAGCINLQCGVNIQNQTRSFIDNIVSSSGLSITSLKSCSIITCKQIHYQNSVSKSYLYVFVLM
;
A
#
# COMPACT_ATOMS: atom_id res chain seq x y z
N MET A 1 24.01 -1.56 23.78
CA MET A 1 23.47 -0.25 23.36
C MET A 1 22.27 -0.55 22.51
N ASN A 2 21.13 0.02 22.87
CA ASN A 2 19.88 -0.24 22.17
C ASN A 2 19.80 0.58 20.87
N GLU A 3 20.64 1.61 20.75
CA GLU A 3 20.79 2.53 19.63
C GLU A 3 21.96 2.10 18.74
N ARG A 4 21.73 2.09 17.43
CA ARG A 4 22.75 1.81 16.42
C ARG A 4 22.94 3.00 15.52
N TYR A 5 24.19 3.41 15.40
CA TYR A 5 24.59 4.49 14.53
C TYR A 5 25.41 3.94 13.35
N SER A 6 25.47 4.70 12.25
CA SER A 6 26.48 4.51 11.21
C SER A 6 27.90 4.59 11.77
N ASN A 7 28.88 4.07 11.03
CA ASN A 7 30.28 3.98 11.49
C ASN A 7 30.91 5.36 11.82
N ASP A 8 30.45 6.40 11.14
CA ASP A 8 30.83 7.80 11.37
C ASP A 8 30.01 8.50 12.48
N ASN A 9 29.06 7.79 13.09
CA ASN A 9 28.08 8.29 14.06
C ASN A 9 27.15 9.40 13.55
N LEU A 10 27.03 9.58 12.23
CA LEU A 10 26.20 10.63 11.63
C LEU A 10 24.73 10.23 11.50
N ILE A 11 24.42 8.93 11.46
CA ILE A 11 23.05 8.45 11.23
C ILE A 11 22.63 7.50 12.36
N LEU A 12 21.53 7.80 13.06
CA LEU A 12 20.85 6.83 13.92
C LEU A 12 19.98 5.93 13.03
N SER A 13 20.40 4.68 12.85
CA SER A 13 19.75 3.73 11.92
C SER A 13 18.70 2.85 12.59
N SER A 14 18.87 2.49 13.87
CA SER A 14 17.89 1.70 14.62
C SER A 14 17.97 1.90 16.13
N SER A 15 16.85 1.72 16.83
CA SER A 15 16.68 1.78 18.27
C SER A 15 15.73 0.68 18.72
N GLU A 16 16.22 -0.27 19.52
CA GLU A 16 15.51 -1.49 19.92
C GLU A 16 15.14 -1.51 21.41
N ASN A 17 13.84 -1.58 21.74
CA ASN A 17 13.33 -1.55 23.12
C ASN A 17 13.87 -0.39 23.98
N SER A 18 14.26 0.72 23.38
CA SER A 18 14.73 1.90 24.10
C SER A 18 13.56 2.60 24.79
N VAL A 19 13.81 3.10 26.00
CA VAL A 19 12.82 3.84 26.80
C VAL A 19 13.11 5.33 26.74
N ASN A 20 14.35 5.73 26.99
CA ASN A 20 14.84 7.10 26.81
C ASN A 20 16.09 7.04 25.94
N VAL A 21 16.21 7.95 24.98
CA VAL A 21 17.36 8.00 24.07
C VAL A 21 18.04 9.36 24.16
N ASP A 22 19.33 9.36 24.46
CA ASP A 22 20.18 10.53 24.32
C ASP A 22 20.84 10.48 22.93
N LEU A 23 20.50 11.43 22.05
CA LEU A 23 21.07 11.50 20.72
C LEU A 23 22.54 11.93 20.81
N LYS A 24 23.42 11.31 20.02
CA LYS A 24 24.82 11.77 19.91
C LYS A 24 24.86 13.18 19.29
N GLU A 25 25.71 14.05 19.83
CA GLU A 25 25.91 15.42 19.32
C GLU A 25 26.29 15.42 17.82
N SER A 26 27.10 14.44 17.39
CA SER A 26 27.53 14.26 16.00
C SER A 26 26.43 13.72 15.06
N CYS A 27 25.29 13.28 15.57
CA CYS A 27 24.26 12.67 14.75
C CYS A 27 23.59 13.75 13.89
N GLU A 28 23.63 13.57 12.58
CA GLU A 28 23.07 14.48 11.59
C GLU A 28 21.71 14.01 11.09
N THR A 29 21.44 12.69 11.09
CA THR A 29 20.20 12.12 10.53
C THR A 29 19.59 11.06 11.44
N ILE A 30 18.25 11.09 11.59
CA ILE A 30 17.48 9.95 12.12
C ILE A 30 16.83 9.23 10.94
N TYR A 31 17.16 7.94 10.78
CA TYR A 31 16.78 7.16 9.61
C TYR A 31 15.28 6.83 9.57
N GLY A 32 14.77 6.78 8.34
CA GLY A 32 13.48 6.21 8.01
C GLY A 32 13.19 6.24 6.51
N LEU A 33 12.24 5.40 6.11
CA LEU A 33 11.93 5.09 4.72
C LEU A 33 10.42 4.91 4.53
N TYR A 34 9.84 5.75 3.68
CA TYR A 34 8.53 5.58 3.10
C TYR A 34 8.69 5.10 1.64
N ALA A 35 8.09 3.96 1.30
CA ALA A 35 7.88 3.56 -0.09
C ALA A 35 6.39 3.73 -0.37
N GLY A 36 5.96 4.15 -1.56
CA GLY A 36 4.62 4.70 -1.87
C GLY A 36 3.35 3.96 -1.38
N ASP A 37 3.47 2.80 -0.75
CA ASP A 37 2.43 2.01 -0.08
C ASP A 37 2.55 1.95 1.47
N GLY A 38 3.50 2.66 2.09
CA GLY A 38 3.62 2.83 3.55
C GLY A 38 5.05 2.95 4.12
N CYS A 39 5.13 3.14 5.43
CA CYS A 39 6.41 3.15 6.18
C CYS A 39 7.04 1.75 6.21
N LYS A 40 8.20 1.58 5.57
CA LYS A 40 8.87 0.28 5.43
C LYS A 40 9.84 -0.01 6.56
N ASP A 41 10.71 0.94 6.86
CA ASP A 41 11.73 0.80 7.88
C ASP A 41 12.16 2.14 8.46
N TYR A 42 12.53 2.19 9.74
CA TYR A 42 12.82 3.44 10.45
C TYR A 42 13.47 3.21 11.80
N ALA A 43 14.20 4.22 12.26
CA ALA A 43 15.06 4.14 13.43
C ALA A 43 14.34 3.62 14.68
N PHE A 44 13.14 4.09 14.98
CA PHE A 44 12.44 3.72 16.22
C PHE A 44 11.41 2.58 16.07
N LYS A 45 11.45 1.81 14.98
CA LYS A 45 10.54 0.68 14.75
C LYS A 45 10.56 -0.35 15.88
N GLY A 46 11.75 -0.68 16.36
CA GLY A 46 11.98 -1.57 17.51
C GLY A 46 11.60 -1.00 18.87
N SER A 47 11.37 0.32 18.96
CA SER A 47 11.05 1.03 20.20
C SER A 47 9.66 1.68 20.19
N ARG A 48 8.83 1.38 19.19
CA ARG A 48 7.50 2.00 18.99
C ARG A 48 6.56 1.92 20.20
N ASN A 49 6.74 0.91 21.04
CA ASN A 49 5.91 0.66 22.23
C ASN A 49 6.64 0.92 23.55
N THR A 50 7.88 1.41 23.51
CA THR A 50 8.72 1.60 24.69
C THR A 50 9.25 3.02 24.82
N LEU A 51 9.50 3.71 23.70
CA LEU A 51 10.10 5.05 23.69
C LEU A 51 9.18 6.06 24.39
N LEU A 52 9.67 6.64 25.48
CA LEU A 52 9.01 7.68 26.26
C LEU A 52 9.54 9.07 25.90
N SER A 53 10.85 9.19 25.69
CA SER A 53 11.52 10.46 25.39
C SER A 53 12.78 10.27 24.55
N ILE A 54 13.14 11.34 23.84
CA ILE A 54 14.43 11.50 23.19
C ILE A 54 14.99 12.88 23.56
N ASN A 55 16.26 12.92 23.92
CA ASN A 55 16.97 14.12 24.31
C ASN A 55 17.96 14.52 23.20
N PHE A 56 17.96 15.81 22.85
CA PHE A 56 18.87 16.38 21.87
C PHE A 56 19.88 17.27 22.60
N PRO A 57 21.19 16.93 22.58
CA PRO A 57 22.18 17.66 23.34
C PRO A 57 22.40 19.07 22.78
N ILE A 58 22.89 19.98 23.63
CA ILE A 58 23.37 21.30 23.20
C ILE A 58 24.45 21.10 22.12
N GLY A 59 24.35 21.82 21.01
CA GLY A 59 25.26 21.66 19.87
C GLY A 59 24.92 20.51 18.92
N SER A 60 23.75 19.87 19.08
CA SER A 60 23.25 18.80 18.20
C SER A 60 23.41 19.17 16.72
N ARG A 61 24.08 18.29 15.96
CA ARG A 61 24.27 18.41 14.51
C ARG A 61 23.11 17.89 13.69
N LEU A 62 22.01 17.51 14.33
CA LEU A 62 20.84 16.96 13.67
C LEU A 62 20.32 17.95 12.62
N SER A 63 20.43 17.56 11.36
CA SER A 63 20.00 18.37 10.22
C SER A 63 18.77 17.81 9.53
N ASN A 64 18.51 16.51 9.70
CA ASN A 64 17.44 15.81 9.01
C ASN A 64 16.76 14.74 9.85
N ILE A 65 15.42 14.71 9.82
CA ILE A 65 14.61 13.57 10.29
C ILE A 65 13.93 13.01 9.06
N ASN A 66 14.30 11.79 8.67
CA ASN A 66 13.73 11.16 7.49
C ASN A 66 12.26 10.75 7.70
N ASP A 67 11.63 10.37 6.59
CA ASP A 67 10.28 9.85 6.57
C ASP A 67 10.10 8.69 7.56
N CYS A 68 8.96 8.65 8.25
CA CYS A 68 8.60 7.58 9.20
C CYS A 68 9.53 7.39 10.41
N ALA A 69 10.55 8.23 10.65
CA ALA A 69 11.59 8.03 11.67
C ALA A 69 11.08 7.59 13.06
N PHE A 70 9.98 8.19 13.53
CA PHE A 70 9.30 7.91 14.80
C PHE A 70 7.87 7.36 14.62
N ASN A 71 7.51 6.92 13.42
CA ASN A 71 6.16 6.47 13.11
C ASN A 71 5.66 5.43 14.13
N GLN A 72 4.44 5.64 14.64
CA GLN A 72 3.77 4.83 15.64
C GLN A 72 4.53 4.68 16.98
N CYS A 73 5.44 5.59 17.33
CA CYS A 73 6.00 5.67 18.69
C CYS A 73 4.90 6.09 19.68
N SER A 74 4.09 5.13 20.09
CA SER A 74 2.80 5.31 20.75
C SER A 74 2.90 5.85 22.16
N LYS A 75 4.06 5.71 22.82
CA LYS A 75 4.32 6.22 24.17
C LYS A 75 5.14 7.50 24.23
N LEU A 76 5.69 7.96 23.09
CA LEU A 76 6.46 9.20 23.02
C LEU A 76 5.50 10.36 23.32
N SER A 77 5.74 11.06 24.42
CA SER A 77 4.79 12.05 24.95
C SER A 77 5.17 13.49 24.66
N SER A 78 6.47 13.76 24.50
CA SER A 78 7.03 15.08 24.28
C SER A 78 8.32 15.05 23.47
N ILE A 79 8.56 16.10 22.69
CA ILE A 79 9.80 16.32 21.93
C ILE A 79 10.20 17.79 22.03
N ASP A 80 11.49 18.03 22.22
CA ASP A 80 12.04 19.38 22.28
C ASP A 80 13.22 19.53 21.30
N PHE A 81 13.01 20.25 20.20
CA PHE A 81 14.05 20.52 19.19
C PHE A 81 14.78 21.86 19.41
N SER A 82 14.66 22.49 20.58
CA SER A 82 15.31 23.78 20.89
C SER A 82 16.83 23.76 20.66
N ASN A 83 17.48 22.62 20.84
CA ASN A 83 18.93 22.45 20.63
C ASN A 83 19.31 22.04 19.19
N CYS A 84 18.36 21.88 18.27
CA CYS A 84 18.58 21.37 16.91
C CYS A 84 18.61 22.51 15.87
N GLU A 85 19.59 23.41 15.95
CA GLU A 85 19.69 24.58 15.07
C GLU A 85 19.88 24.25 13.58
N PHE A 86 20.44 23.07 13.27
CA PHE A 86 20.66 22.61 11.90
C PHE A 86 19.45 21.89 11.30
N LEU A 87 18.42 21.57 12.09
CA LEU A 87 17.28 20.78 11.64
C LEU A 87 16.35 21.62 10.76
N THR A 88 16.43 21.38 9.46
CA THR A 88 15.69 22.16 8.45
C THR A 88 14.50 21.40 7.87
N ILE A 89 14.48 20.06 8.01
CA ILE A 89 13.49 19.17 7.40
C ILE A 89 13.01 18.11 8.41
N ILE A 90 11.69 17.95 8.50
CA ILE A 90 11.04 16.79 9.12
C ILE A 90 10.28 16.04 8.04
N GLY A 91 10.62 14.78 7.83
CA GLY A 91 10.11 13.91 6.77
C GLY A 91 8.63 13.56 6.90
N SER A 92 8.10 12.95 5.84
CA SER A 92 6.71 12.53 5.76
C SER A 92 6.42 11.40 6.75
N TYR A 93 5.25 11.42 7.41
CA TYR A 93 4.91 10.46 8.46
C TYR A 93 5.91 10.33 9.61
N ALA A 94 6.86 11.26 9.77
CA ALA A 94 7.94 11.15 10.77
C ALA A 94 7.42 10.87 12.18
N PHE A 95 6.31 11.49 12.58
CA PHE A 95 5.60 11.27 13.86
C PHE A 95 4.17 10.77 13.66
N GLY A 96 3.86 10.18 12.49
CA GLY A 96 2.55 9.64 12.19
C GLY A 96 2.15 8.58 13.23
N GLY A 97 0.95 8.69 13.81
CA GLY A 97 0.48 7.74 14.81
C GLY A 97 1.19 7.77 16.17
N CYS A 98 1.96 8.82 16.48
CA CYS A 98 2.48 9.05 17.84
C CYS A 98 1.34 9.53 18.77
N ILE A 99 0.44 8.62 19.13
CA ILE A 99 -0.83 8.92 19.80
C ILE A 99 -0.70 9.58 21.18
N SER A 100 0.44 9.43 21.86
CA SER A 100 0.71 10.09 23.15
C SER A 100 1.42 11.44 23.02
N LEU A 101 1.94 11.77 21.83
CA LEU A 101 2.72 12.99 21.61
C LEU A 101 1.79 14.19 21.76
N SER A 102 1.99 14.95 22.84
CA SER A 102 1.11 16.05 23.25
C SER A 102 1.80 17.40 23.27
N ASN A 103 3.13 17.41 23.42
CA ASN A 103 3.96 18.59 23.48
C ASN A 103 5.09 18.46 22.46
N ILE A 104 5.28 19.47 21.63
CA ILE A 104 6.40 19.53 20.70
C ILE A 104 6.89 20.97 20.57
N ILE A 105 8.21 21.15 20.62
CA ILE A 105 8.89 22.39 20.28
C ILE A 105 9.61 22.17 18.95
N LEU A 106 9.21 22.89 17.91
CA LEU A 106 9.81 22.81 16.59
C LEU A 106 11.15 23.60 16.53
N PRO A 107 12.10 23.20 15.68
CA PRO A 107 13.38 23.90 15.54
C PRO A 107 13.18 25.25 14.83
N THR A 108 14.05 26.21 15.14
CA THR A 108 13.95 27.60 14.67
C THR A 108 14.06 27.76 13.15
N HIS A 109 14.90 26.97 12.49
CA HIS A 109 15.22 27.07 11.07
C HIS A 109 14.49 26.05 10.18
N LEU A 110 13.40 25.45 10.68
CA LEU A 110 12.56 24.53 9.91
C LEU A 110 12.01 25.23 8.65
N LYS A 111 12.22 24.64 7.46
CA LYS A 111 11.80 25.24 6.19
C LYS A 111 10.41 24.82 5.74
N SER A 112 10.00 23.60 6.07
CA SER A 112 8.69 23.05 5.73
C SER A 112 8.34 21.89 6.64
N ASN A 113 7.05 21.68 6.86
CA ASN A 113 6.53 20.43 7.41
C ASN A 113 6.12 19.53 6.24
N SER A 114 6.63 18.29 6.21
CA SER A 114 6.30 17.34 5.14
C SER A 114 4.91 16.71 5.32
N THR A 115 4.48 15.94 4.32
CA THR A 115 3.17 15.26 4.30
C THR A 115 2.97 14.36 5.53
N CYS A 116 1.80 14.42 6.17
CA CYS A 116 1.41 13.58 7.31
C CYS A 116 2.38 13.57 8.51
N CYS A 117 3.28 14.56 8.64
CA CYS A 117 4.40 14.46 9.59
C CYS A 117 3.97 14.35 11.06
N PHE A 118 2.80 14.87 11.46
CA PHE A 118 2.21 14.75 12.81
C PHE A 118 0.79 14.17 12.81
N GLU A 119 0.42 13.39 11.79
CA GLU A 119 -0.91 12.80 11.70
C GLU A 119 -1.23 11.89 12.91
N TYR A 120 -2.47 11.92 13.41
CA TYR A 120 -2.93 11.10 14.56
C TYR A 120 -2.15 11.32 15.87
N THR A 121 -1.59 12.51 16.10
CA THR A 121 -0.94 12.87 17.38
C THR A 121 -1.93 13.47 18.38
N SER A 122 -1.54 13.54 19.65
CA SER A 122 -2.29 14.19 20.74
C SER A 122 -1.89 15.65 20.98
N ILE A 123 -1.19 16.29 20.02
CA ILE A 123 -0.68 17.67 20.18
C ILE A 123 -1.83 18.60 20.53
N THR A 124 -1.64 19.45 21.53
CA THR A 124 -2.67 20.38 22.02
C THR A 124 -2.46 21.81 21.51
N SER A 125 -1.21 22.20 21.32
CA SER A 125 -0.78 23.51 20.83
C SER A 125 0.50 23.36 20.02
N ILE A 126 0.65 24.16 18.97
CA ILE A 126 1.86 24.20 18.14
C ILE A 126 2.21 25.63 17.78
N SER A 127 3.50 25.99 17.84
CA SER A 127 4.02 27.23 17.28
C SER A 127 4.77 26.93 16.00
N ILE A 128 4.40 27.60 14.91
CA ILE A 128 5.01 27.43 13.59
C ILE A 128 6.18 28.41 13.47
N PRO A 129 7.43 27.93 13.29
CA PRO A 129 8.60 28.80 13.13
C PRO A 129 8.48 29.73 11.91
N ASN A 130 9.09 30.92 11.99
CA ASN A 130 9.00 31.95 10.95
C ASN A 130 9.61 31.52 9.61
N ASP A 131 10.57 30.60 9.62
CA ASP A 131 11.22 30.08 8.43
C ASP A 131 10.37 29.05 7.66
N VAL A 132 9.28 28.56 8.25
CA VAL A 132 8.39 27.58 7.61
C VAL A 132 7.64 28.25 6.46
N THR A 133 7.84 27.75 5.25
CA THR A 133 7.22 28.29 4.04
C THR A 133 5.96 27.52 3.62
N SER A 134 5.81 26.28 4.07
CA SER A 134 4.64 25.45 3.77
C SER A 134 4.32 24.45 4.88
N LEU A 135 3.03 24.22 5.09
CA LEU A 135 2.49 23.11 5.86
C LEU A 135 2.05 22.02 4.89
N GLY A 136 2.71 20.85 4.93
CA GLY A 136 2.45 19.73 4.04
C GLY A 136 1.04 19.17 4.14
N SER A 137 0.64 18.41 3.12
CA SER A 137 -0.66 17.73 3.09
C SER A 137 -0.84 16.86 4.33
N ALA A 138 -2.00 16.95 4.98
CA ALA A 138 -2.36 16.17 6.16
C ALA A 138 -1.37 16.25 7.34
N CYS A 139 -0.48 17.26 7.39
CA CYS A 139 0.57 17.34 8.42
C CYS A 139 0.06 17.29 9.87
N PHE A 140 -1.14 17.82 10.15
CA PHE A 140 -1.83 17.71 11.45
C PHE A 140 -3.23 17.04 11.31
N GLN A 141 -3.41 16.18 10.31
CA GLN A 141 -4.67 15.44 10.16
C GLN A 141 -4.93 14.57 11.40
N ALA A 142 -6.20 14.51 11.80
CA ALA A 142 -6.70 13.76 12.96
C ALA A 142 -5.99 14.09 14.30
N CYS A 143 -5.35 15.27 14.40
CA CYS A 143 -4.85 15.81 15.66
C CYS A 143 -6.03 16.31 16.52
N SER A 144 -6.84 15.38 17.01
CA SER A 144 -8.14 15.64 17.66
C SER A 144 -8.08 16.41 18.98
N LYS A 145 -6.89 16.75 19.47
CA LYS A 145 -6.68 17.60 20.65
C LYS A 145 -6.07 18.96 20.32
N LEU A 146 -5.67 19.20 19.07
CA LEU A 146 -5.00 20.43 18.66
C LEU A 146 -6.00 21.58 18.66
N LYS A 147 -5.82 22.54 19.59
CA LYS A 147 -6.69 23.70 19.76
C LYS A 147 -6.05 25.01 19.32
N ASN A 148 -4.73 25.12 19.46
CA ASN A 148 -3.99 26.36 19.24
C ASN A 148 -2.89 26.16 18.21
N VAL A 149 -2.90 26.99 17.16
CA VAL A 149 -1.82 27.09 16.18
C VAL A 149 -1.32 28.52 16.22
N ILE A 150 -0.09 28.72 16.67
CA ILE A 150 0.53 30.03 16.86
C ILE A 150 1.41 30.30 15.65
N ILE A 151 1.08 31.35 14.90
CA ILE A 151 1.82 31.83 13.73
C ILE A 151 2.13 33.30 13.96
N ASP A 152 3.39 33.68 13.84
CA ASP A 152 3.84 35.06 13.99
C ASP A 152 3.46 35.92 12.77
N VAL A 153 3.36 37.24 12.97
CA VAL A 153 3.08 38.20 11.88
C VAL A 153 4.20 38.24 10.84
N GLU A 154 5.45 37.98 11.25
CA GLU A 154 6.63 37.88 10.38
C GLU A 154 6.83 36.49 9.77
N SER A 155 5.85 35.59 9.88
CA SER A 155 5.93 34.24 9.31
C SER A 155 6.08 34.25 7.78
N ASN A 156 6.94 33.38 7.26
CA ASN A 156 7.11 33.14 5.82
C ASN A 156 6.15 32.09 5.23
N LEU A 157 5.10 31.70 5.98
CA LEU A 157 4.15 30.67 5.56
C LEU A 157 3.35 31.06 4.31
N LYS A 158 3.69 30.45 3.17
CA LYS A 158 3.05 30.68 1.86
C LYS A 158 1.88 29.75 1.59
N GLU A 159 1.98 28.49 2.02
CA GLU A 159 1.02 27.43 1.66
C GLU A 159 0.53 26.61 2.85
N ILE A 160 -0.80 26.41 2.92
CA ILE A 160 -1.46 25.46 3.83
C ILE A 160 -1.95 24.29 2.98
N GLY A 161 -1.39 23.10 3.21
CA GLY A 161 -1.62 21.89 2.41
C GLY A 161 -3.04 21.30 2.54
N VAL A 162 -3.36 20.40 1.59
CA VAL A 162 -4.63 19.65 1.58
C VAL A 162 -4.77 18.87 2.87
N ASN A 163 -5.94 18.89 3.52
CA ASN A 163 -6.18 18.21 4.80
C ASN A 163 -5.26 18.61 5.98
N ALA A 164 -4.47 19.68 5.88
CA ALA A 164 -3.44 20.02 6.89
C ALA A 164 -3.96 20.00 8.34
N PHE A 165 -5.18 20.50 8.59
CA PHE A 165 -5.83 20.53 9.90
C PHE A 165 -7.15 19.74 9.95
N ASN A 166 -7.33 18.77 9.05
CA ASN A 166 -8.55 17.97 8.98
C ASN A 166 -8.76 17.20 10.30
N GLY A 167 -9.81 17.53 11.04
CA GLY A 167 -10.15 16.90 12.32
C GLY A 167 -9.47 17.54 13.55
N ALA A 168 -8.70 18.61 13.37
CA ALA A 168 -8.17 19.39 14.48
C ALA A 168 -9.27 20.22 15.16
N LEU A 169 -9.18 20.41 16.47
CA LEU A 169 -10.13 21.22 17.26
C LEU A 169 -9.72 22.68 17.38
N ILE A 170 -9.06 23.22 16.35
CA ILE A 170 -8.64 24.62 16.33
C ILE A 170 -9.84 25.56 16.41
N GLU A 171 -9.77 26.57 17.28
CA GLU A 171 -10.86 27.54 17.44
C GLU A 171 -10.65 28.81 16.62
N THR A 172 -9.39 29.21 16.44
CA THR A 172 -9.01 30.37 15.62
C THR A 172 -7.79 30.02 14.77
N PHE A 173 -7.66 30.65 13.60
CA PHE A 173 -6.49 30.47 12.74
C PHE A 173 -6.05 31.81 12.15
N PHE A 174 -4.77 32.13 12.28
CA PHE A 174 -4.18 33.36 11.74
C PHE A 174 -3.55 33.13 10.36
N ILE A 175 -3.88 34.00 9.41
CA ILE A 175 -3.33 34.01 8.06
C ILE A 175 -2.27 35.14 7.98
N PRO A 176 -0.96 34.83 7.95
CA PRO A 176 0.09 35.84 7.87
C PRO A 176 0.13 36.52 6.49
N LYS A 177 0.87 37.63 6.38
CA LYS A 177 1.02 38.41 5.13
C LYS A 177 1.51 37.56 3.95
N SER A 178 2.34 36.56 4.22
CA SER A 178 3.02 35.72 3.22
C SER A 178 2.14 34.63 2.60
N THR A 179 0.98 34.31 3.20
CA THR A 179 0.13 33.20 2.74
C THR A 179 -0.56 33.55 1.44
N THR A 180 -0.22 32.82 0.38
CA THR A 180 -0.80 32.97 -0.96
C THR A 180 -1.69 31.81 -1.37
N LYS A 181 -1.65 30.68 -0.63
CA LYS A 181 -2.40 29.47 -0.96
C LYS A 181 -2.92 28.75 0.26
N VAL A 182 -4.24 28.66 0.36
CA VAL A 182 -4.97 27.78 1.29
C VAL A 182 -5.61 26.69 0.43
N ASN A 183 -5.10 25.47 0.50
CA ASN A 183 -5.60 24.36 -0.31
C ASN A 183 -7.00 23.93 0.15
N GLU A 184 -7.71 23.30 -0.78
CA GLU A 184 -8.96 22.62 -0.49
C GLU A 184 -8.76 21.58 0.63
N TYR A 185 -9.83 21.31 1.35
CA TYR A 185 -9.87 20.36 2.47
C TYR A 185 -9.03 20.67 3.71
N ALA A 186 -8.22 21.74 3.71
CA ALA A 186 -7.33 22.07 4.84
C ALA A 186 -8.03 22.06 6.21
N PHE A 187 -9.33 22.41 6.26
CA PHE A 187 -10.13 22.58 7.48
C PHE A 187 -11.49 21.82 7.49
N VAL A 188 -11.68 20.75 6.71
CA VAL A 188 -13.03 20.12 6.51
C VAL A 188 -13.70 19.64 7.79
N HIS A 189 -12.97 18.97 8.69
CA HIS A 189 -13.52 18.49 9.96
C HIS A 189 -13.01 19.30 11.16
N SER A 190 -12.55 20.55 10.94
CA SER A 190 -12.18 21.46 12.02
C SER A 190 -13.44 22.06 12.68
N LYS A 191 -14.26 21.20 13.29
CA LYS A 191 -15.62 21.50 13.78
C LYS A 191 -15.66 22.53 14.92
N SER A 192 -14.52 22.87 15.50
CA SER A 192 -14.41 23.88 16.57
C SER A 192 -14.08 25.28 16.07
N LEU A 193 -13.73 25.44 14.78
CA LEU A 193 -13.24 26.70 14.23
C LEU A 193 -14.34 27.78 14.23
N LYS A 194 -14.09 28.87 14.95
CA LYS A 194 -15.04 29.98 15.16
C LYS A 194 -14.75 31.18 14.26
N GLU A 195 -13.46 31.47 14.03
CA GLU A 195 -13.04 32.61 13.21
C GLU A 195 -11.65 32.42 12.60
N PHE A 196 -11.43 33.07 11.46
CA PHE A 196 -10.10 33.38 10.94
C PHE A 196 -9.66 34.77 11.39
N ARG A 197 -8.36 34.96 11.49
CA ARG A 197 -7.70 36.27 11.63
C ARG A 197 -6.68 36.40 10.51
N ILE A 198 -6.33 37.62 10.13
CA ILE A 198 -5.43 37.85 9.00
C ILE A 198 -4.57 39.08 9.20
N ASP A 199 -3.36 39.07 8.66
CA ASP A 199 -2.56 40.28 8.45
C ASP A 199 -3.26 41.18 7.41
N PRO A 200 -3.62 42.44 7.73
CA PRO A 200 -4.30 43.33 6.80
C PRO A 200 -3.56 43.56 5.47
N SER A 201 -2.24 43.38 5.47
CA SER A 201 -1.35 43.53 4.32
C SER A 201 -1.26 42.27 3.45
N ASN A 202 -1.95 41.18 3.79
CA ASN A 202 -1.98 39.97 2.96
C ASN A 202 -2.54 40.31 1.56
N PRO A 203 -1.83 39.97 0.46
CA PRO A 203 -2.22 40.35 -0.90
C PRO A 203 -3.26 39.40 -1.53
N SER A 204 -3.41 38.19 -1.00
CA SER A 204 -4.20 37.11 -1.62
C SER A 204 -5.58 36.92 -0.98
N TYR A 205 -5.69 37.17 0.32
CA TYR A 205 -6.87 36.88 1.12
C TYR A 205 -7.35 38.10 1.90
N SER A 206 -8.61 38.02 2.34
CA SER A 206 -9.19 38.95 3.29
C SER A 206 -10.08 38.19 4.28
N VAL A 207 -10.28 38.75 5.47
CA VAL A 207 -11.21 38.21 6.46
C VAL A 207 -12.27 39.27 6.76
N SER A 208 -13.53 38.88 6.67
CA SER A 208 -14.68 39.72 7.03
C SER A 208 -15.59 38.92 7.93
N ASP A 209 -15.97 39.47 9.08
CA ASP A 209 -16.74 38.77 10.13
C ASP A 209 -16.13 37.39 10.47
N GLY A 210 -14.81 37.29 10.56
CA GLY A 210 -14.11 36.02 10.86
C GLY A 210 -14.20 34.95 9.76
N VAL A 211 -14.76 35.23 8.59
CA VAL A 211 -14.84 34.32 7.43
C VAL A 211 -13.71 34.63 6.44
N LEU A 212 -13.09 33.60 5.86
CA LEU A 212 -11.97 33.74 4.93
C LEU A 212 -12.44 33.85 3.48
N PHE A 213 -11.99 34.90 2.79
CA PHE A 213 -12.27 35.19 1.39
C PHE A 213 -10.98 35.41 0.61
N ASN A 214 -11.05 35.37 -0.72
CA ASN A 214 -10.03 36.01 -1.55
C ASN A 214 -9.95 37.53 -1.27
N LYS A 215 -8.90 38.19 -1.76
CA LYS A 215 -8.65 39.61 -1.49
C LYS A 215 -9.82 40.51 -1.89
N ASP A 216 -10.43 40.25 -3.04
CA ASP A 216 -11.53 41.06 -3.59
C ASP A 216 -12.92 40.73 -3.01
N GLN A 217 -13.01 39.71 -2.14
CA GLN A 217 -14.25 39.19 -1.56
C GLN A 217 -15.29 38.74 -2.61
N THR A 218 -14.81 38.24 -3.74
CA THR A 218 -15.64 37.61 -4.77
C THR A 218 -15.76 36.09 -4.59
N TYR A 219 -14.88 35.49 -3.79
CA TYR A 219 -14.82 34.06 -3.54
C TYR A 219 -14.67 33.78 -2.04
N LEU A 220 -15.62 33.02 -1.47
CA LEU A 220 -15.54 32.55 -0.10
C LEU A 220 -14.69 31.28 -0.06
N VAL A 221 -13.53 31.36 0.59
CA VAL A 221 -12.55 30.28 0.67
C VAL A 221 -12.97 29.28 1.74
N LYS A 222 -13.23 29.76 2.97
CA LYS A 222 -13.62 28.88 4.08
C LYS A 222 -14.50 29.60 5.10
N PHE A 223 -15.63 28.99 5.42
CA PHE A 223 -16.48 29.35 6.54
C PHE A 223 -16.03 28.59 7.80
N PRO A 224 -15.85 29.25 8.96
CA PRO A 224 -15.53 28.57 10.21
C PRO A 224 -16.70 27.70 10.67
N ALA A 225 -16.46 26.40 10.83
CA ALA A 225 -17.52 25.41 11.03
C ALA A 225 -18.39 25.64 12.28
N ASN A 226 -17.87 26.31 13.31
CA ASN A 226 -18.56 26.63 14.56
C ASN A 226 -18.92 28.12 14.71
N LYS A 227 -18.91 28.89 13.62
CA LYS A 227 -19.15 30.35 13.68
C LYS A 227 -20.59 30.69 14.05
N SER A 228 -21.55 30.25 13.26
CA SER A 228 -22.95 30.64 13.40
C SER A 228 -23.89 29.64 12.76
N LYS A 229 -25.12 29.60 13.28
CA LYS A 229 -26.23 28.81 12.71
C LYS A 229 -26.86 29.44 11.48
N THR A 230 -26.63 30.73 11.26
CA THR A 230 -27.14 31.46 10.10
C THR A 230 -26.04 32.28 9.46
N TYR A 231 -26.09 32.45 8.14
CA TYR A 231 -25.14 33.29 7.42
C TYR A 231 -25.76 33.90 6.17
N SER A 232 -25.41 35.15 5.88
CA SER A 232 -25.79 35.84 4.65
C SER A 232 -24.54 36.09 3.82
N ILE A 233 -24.50 35.50 2.62
CA ILE A 233 -23.36 35.67 1.71
C ILE A 233 -23.31 37.14 1.25
N PRO A 234 -22.17 37.84 1.40
CA PRO A 234 -22.03 39.23 0.97
C PRO A 234 -22.29 39.44 -0.54
N GLU A 235 -22.76 40.64 -0.92
CA GLU A 235 -23.18 40.93 -2.30
C GLU A 235 -22.09 40.76 -3.37
N LYS A 236 -20.82 40.94 -2.99
CA LYS A 236 -19.67 40.80 -3.91
C LYS A 236 -19.32 39.34 -4.19
N VAL A 237 -19.73 38.41 -3.32
CA VAL A 237 -19.35 37.00 -3.43
C VAL A 237 -20.17 36.34 -4.52
N THR A 238 -19.48 35.83 -5.53
CA THR A 238 -20.06 35.14 -6.69
C THR A 238 -19.96 33.63 -6.58
N SER A 239 -19.05 33.10 -5.76
CA SER A 239 -18.86 31.65 -5.61
C SER A 239 -18.23 31.26 -4.28
N VAL A 240 -18.38 29.99 -3.91
CA VAL A 240 -17.79 29.39 -2.71
C VAL A 240 -16.89 28.21 -3.07
N GLY A 241 -15.82 28.02 -2.30
CA GLY A 241 -14.88 26.94 -2.53
C GLY A 241 -15.34 25.55 -2.10
N SER A 242 -14.58 24.55 -2.53
CA SER A 242 -14.79 23.16 -2.14
C SER A 242 -14.69 23.00 -0.62
N CYS A 243 -15.63 22.29 -0.02
CA CYS A 243 -15.76 22.11 1.43
C CYS A 243 -15.79 23.40 2.28
N SER A 244 -16.14 24.54 1.68
CA SER A 244 -16.15 25.85 2.35
C SER A 244 -17.05 25.90 3.59
N PHE A 245 -18.24 25.31 3.54
CA PHE A 245 -19.18 25.15 4.66
C PHE A 245 -19.28 23.69 5.19
N ALA A 246 -18.41 22.79 4.73
CA ALA A 246 -18.47 21.39 5.13
C ALA A 246 -18.37 21.21 6.64
N ASN A 247 -19.18 20.29 7.18
CA ASN A 247 -19.30 19.96 8.61
C ASN A 247 -19.61 21.16 9.52
N SER A 248 -20.20 22.23 8.99
CA SER A 248 -20.55 23.41 9.78
C SER A 248 -21.89 23.27 10.51
N ILE A 249 -22.04 24.03 11.60
CA ILE A 249 -23.27 24.12 12.38
C ILE A 249 -24.36 24.95 11.69
N ILE A 250 -24.15 25.41 10.45
CA ILE A 250 -25.10 26.27 9.74
C ILE A 250 -26.42 25.53 9.53
N GLU A 251 -27.52 26.17 9.92
CA GLU A 251 -28.89 25.66 9.79
C GLU A 251 -29.66 26.38 8.68
N SER A 252 -29.28 27.62 8.33
CA SER A 252 -29.89 28.43 7.27
C SER A 252 -28.85 29.35 6.60
N ILE A 253 -28.95 29.51 5.29
CA ILE A 253 -28.08 30.40 4.51
C ILE A 253 -28.89 31.27 3.55
N GLN A 254 -28.46 32.52 3.40
CA GLN A 254 -28.98 33.46 2.40
C GLN A 254 -27.91 33.74 1.35
N PHE A 255 -28.25 33.57 0.08
CA PHE A 255 -27.35 33.84 -1.05
C PHE A 255 -27.57 35.26 -1.58
N SER A 256 -26.52 35.88 -2.11
CA SER A 256 -26.63 37.15 -2.81
C SER A 256 -27.22 36.96 -4.22
N ILE A 257 -27.76 38.05 -4.80
CA ILE A 257 -28.25 38.06 -6.20
C ILE A 257 -27.11 37.83 -7.22
N ASN A 258 -25.86 38.05 -6.81
CA ASN A 258 -24.68 37.89 -7.64
C ASN A 258 -24.03 36.51 -7.50
N PHE A 259 -24.60 35.61 -6.70
CA PHE A 259 -24.08 34.26 -6.52
C PHE A 259 -24.25 33.42 -7.80
N ARG A 260 -23.26 32.58 -8.14
CA ARG A 260 -23.18 31.86 -9.43
C ARG A 260 -22.83 30.38 -9.30
N SER A 261 -21.97 30.00 -8.34
CA SER A 261 -21.51 28.61 -8.26
C SER A 261 -21.09 28.11 -6.89
N PHE A 262 -21.18 26.79 -6.73
CA PHE A 262 -20.72 26.04 -5.57
C PHE A 262 -19.52 25.16 -5.95
N GLY A 263 -18.48 25.13 -5.11
CA GLY A 263 -17.43 24.12 -5.18
C GLY A 263 -17.90 22.75 -4.68
N ASP A 264 -17.05 21.73 -4.85
CA ASP A 264 -17.39 20.36 -4.49
C ASP A 264 -17.54 20.20 -2.97
N TRP A 265 -18.53 19.44 -2.53
CA TRP A 265 -18.84 19.22 -1.12
C TRP A 265 -18.99 20.51 -0.29
N ALA A 266 -19.34 21.65 -0.92
CA ALA A 266 -19.33 22.95 -0.25
C ALA A 266 -20.11 22.96 1.07
N PHE A 267 -21.27 22.31 1.14
CA PHE A 267 -22.09 22.16 2.35
C PHE A 267 -22.06 20.74 2.94
N GLY A 268 -21.17 19.87 2.47
CA GLY A 268 -21.14 18.45 2.84
C GLY A 268 -21.12 18.24 4.36
N GLY A 269 -22.07 17.50 4.90
CA GLY A 269 -22.18 17.20 6.34
C GLY A 269 -22.61 18.39 7.22
N SER A 270 -23.10 19.48 6.64
CA SER A 270 -23.61 20.62 7.40
C SER A 270 -24.99 20.35 8.04
N ASN A 271 -25.37 21.19 9.01
CA ASN A 271 -26.66 21.12 9.70
C ASN A 271 -27.81 21.82 8.95
N LEU A 272 -27.64 22.10 7.65
CA LEU A 272 -28.58 22.90 6.88
C LEU A 272 -29.96 22.24 6.88
N LYS A 273 -31.01 23.00 7.24
CA LYS A 273 -32.38 22.49 7.34
C LYS A 273 -33.16 22.65 6.04
N SER A 274 -32.94 23.78 5.37
CA SER A 274 -33.53 24.09 4.07
C SER A 274 -32.57 24.93 3.22
N VAL A 275 -32.73 24.85 1.90
CA VAL A 275 -31.96 25.67 0.96
C VAL A 275 -32.82 26.08 -0.24
N ILE A 276 -32.70 27.35 -0.62
CA ILE A 276 -33.22 27.89 -1.88
C ILE A 276 -32.01 28.18 -2.75
N ILE A 277 -31.83 27.43 -3.83
CA ILE A 277 -30.74 27.66 -4.78
C ILE A 277 -31.18 28.79 -5.72
N PRO A 278 -30.51 29.96 -5.73
CA PRO A 278 -30.91 31.10 -6.55
C PRO A 278 -30.93 30.79 -8.05
N ASP A 279 -31.76 31.52 -8.79
CA ASP A 279 -31.86 31.44 -10.26
C ASP A 279 -30.57 31.83 -10.99
N SER A 280 -29.78 32.68 -10.34
CA SER A 280 -28.47 33.11 -10.80
C SER A 280 -27.39 32.02 -10.77
N VAL A 281 -27.64 30.89 -10.11
CA VAL A 281 -26.68 29.77 -10.05
C VAL A 281 -26.66 29.02 -11.37
N THR A 282 -25.48 28.92 -11.98
CA THR A 282 -25.28 28.24 -13.26
C THR A 282 -24.52 26.92 -13.12
N SER A 283 -23.88 26.67 -11.98
CA SER A 283 -23.04 25.47 -11.75
C SER A 283 -23.10 24.97 -10.31
N LEU A 284 -23.21 23.66 -10.15
CA LEU A 284 -23.08 22.93 -8.89
C LEU A 284 -21.85 22.03 -8.94
N GLY A 285 -21.06 21.97 -7.87
CA GLY A 285 -20.02 20.97 -7.68
C GLY A 285 -20.59 19.58 -7.38
N SER A 286 -19.74 18.56 -7.31
CA SER A 286 -20.13 17.23 -6.84
C SER A 286 -20.38 17.24 -5.34
N GLY A 287 -21.41 16.52 -4.87
CA GLY A 287 -21.64 16.34 -3.45
C GLY A 287 -21.98 17.60 -2.64
N VAL A 288 -22.42 18.71 -3.26
CA VAL A 288 -22.62 20.01 -2.59
C VAL A 288 -23.33 19.88 -1.24
N PHE A 289 -24.42 19.12 -1.15
CA PHE A 289 -25.21 18.90 0.06
C PHE A 289 -25.12 17.45 0.58
N GLN A 290 -24.11 16.69 0.15
CA GLN A 290 -23.91 15.30 0.60
C GLN A 290 -23.92 15.24 2.13
N THR A 291 -24.61 14.25 2.70
CA THR A 291 -24.70 14.00 4.16
C THR A 291 -25.23 15.17 4.99
N CYS A 292 -25.93 16.14 4.39
CA CYS A 292 -26.71 17.13 5.15
C CYS A 292 -27.96 16.44 5.73
N THR A 293 -27.78 15.69 6.81
CA THR A 293 -28.82 14.82 7.40
C THR A 293 -30.01 15.57 8.00
N HIS A 294 -29.91 16.90 8.16
CA HIS A 294 -31.01 17.76 8.61
C HIS A 294 -31.78 18.41 7.44
N LEU A 295 -31.25 18.32 6.22
CA LEU A 295 -31.80 18.98 5.04
C LEU A 295 -33.07 18.25 4.59
N ASN A 296 -34.22 18.88 4.80
CA ASN A 296 -35.53 18.30 4.51
C ASN A 296 -36.28 19.04 3.38
N SER A 297 -35.89 20.28 3.06
CA SER A 297 -36.52 21.09 2.02
C SER A 297 -35.48 21.73 1.10
N VAL A 298 -35.61 21.48 -0.20
CA VAL A 298 -34.75 22.04 -1.23
C VAL A 298 -35.63 22.65 -2.32
N VAL A 299 -35.35 23.91 -2.67
CA VAL A 299 -35.96 24.57 -3.81
C VAL A 299 -34.87 24.83 -4.85
N ILE A 300 -34.99 24.17 -6.01
CA ILE A 300 -34.13 24.41 -7.17
C ILE A 300 -34.88 25.36 -8.12
N VAL A 301 -34.32 26.54 -8.35
CA VAL A 301 -34.88 27.54 -9.27
C VAL A 301 -34.28 27.37 -10.68
N LYS A 302 -34.82 28.06 -11.69
CA LYS A 302 -34.35 28.06 -13.08
C LYS A 302 -32.92 28.59 -13.17
N GLY A 303 -32.05 27.94 -13.95
CA GLY A 303 -30.67 28.40 -14.21
C GLY A 303 -29.64 27.27 -14.24
N ILE A 304 -29.95 26.16 -13.56
CA ILE A 304 -29.10 24.97 -13.48
C ILE A 304 -29.47 23.99 -14.60
N TYR A 305 -28.46 23.40 -15.25
CA TYR A 305 -28.64 22.44 -16.35
C TYR A 305 -28.46 20.97 -15.94
N SER A 306 -27.80 20.69 -14.81
CA SER A 306 -27.55 19.34 -14.30
C SER A 306 -27.53 19.25 -12.77
N ILE A 307 -27.92 18.11 -12.22
CA ILE A 307 -27.70 17.74 -10.81
C ILE A 307 -26.51 16.76 -10.74
N PRO A 308 -25.33 17.20 -10.28
CA PRO A 308 -24.12 16.37 -10.24
C PRO A 308 -24.18 15.17 -9.30
N THR A 309 -23.18 14.30 -9.43
CA THR A 309 -22.98 13.11 -8.59
C THR A 309 -23.02 13.48 -7.11
N GLN A 310 -23.74 12.66 -6.34
CA GLN A 310 -23.86 12.76 -4.87
C GLN A 310 -24.42 14.07 -4.31
N THR A 311 -24.95 14.99 -5.15
CA THR A 311 -25.38 16.34 -4.72
C THR A 311 -26.23 16.35 -3.44
N PHE A 312 -27.20 15.45 -3.33
CA PHE A 312 -28.09 15.29 -2.18
C PHE A 312 -27.94 13.94 -1.49
N GLN A 313 -26.85 13.19 -1.74
CA GLN A 313 -26.68 11.85 -1.18
C GLN A 313 -26.80 11.86 0.35
N ASN A 314 -27.53 10.90 0.93
CA ASN A 314 -27.73 10.76 2.37
C ASN A 314 -28.32 12.03 3.05
N THR A 315 -29.20 12.77 2.36
CA THR A 315 -29.97 13.87 2.94
C THR A 315 -31.34 13.39 3.41
N ASN A 316 -32.09 14.25 4.12
CA ASN A 316 -33.38 13.93 4.72
C ASN A 316 -34.58 14.49 3.93
N ILE A 317 -34.38 14.82 2.67
CA ILE A 317 -35.43 15.34 1.78
C ILE A 317 -36.51 14.29 1.57
N SER A 318 -37.77 14.70 1.65
CA SER A 318 -38.93 13.81 1.49
C SER A 318 -39.61 13.89 0.12
N SER A 319 -39.49 15.03 -0.54
CA SER A 319 -39.97 15.29 -1.90
C SER A 319 -39.12 16.36 -2.56
N ILE A 320 -39.04 16.32 -3.88
CA ILE A 320 -38.39 17.38 -4.67
C ILE A 320 -39.07 17.49 -6.04
N THR A 321 -39.32 18.71 -6.47
CA THR A 321 -39.74 19.00 -7.84
C THR A 321 -38.50 19.42 -8.62
N ILE A 322 -38.15 18.66 -9.65
CA ILE A 322 -37.02 18.99 -10.52
C ILE A 322 -37.52 19.98 -11.59
N PRO A 323 -36.98 21.21 -11.65
CA PRO A 323 -37.51 22.26 -12.53
C PRO A 323 -37.22 21.98 -14.01
N SER A 324 -38.02 22.59 -14.90
CA SER A 324 -37.73 22.59 -16.33
C SER A 324 -36.41 23.32 -16.61
N GLY A 325 -35.59 22.74 -17.50
CA GLY A 325 -34.24 23.21 -17.81
C GLY A 325 -33.13 22.24 -17.36
N ILE A 326 -33.40 21.39 -16.36
CA ILE A 326 -32.49 20.30 -15.99
C ILE A 326 -32.51 19.25 -17.12
N THR A 327 -31.33 18.95 -17.65
CA THR A 327 -31.13 17.98 -18.74
C THR A 327 -30.39 16.72 -18.31
N LYS A 328 -29.75 16.73 -17.13
CA LYS A 328 -28.94 15.63 -16.62
C LYS A 328 -29.05 15.50 -15.10
N ILE A 329 -29.25 14.29 -14.60
CA ILE A 329 -29.08 13.94 -13.19
C ILE A 329 -28.05 12.82 -13.14
N ASP A 330 -26.93 13.03 -12.45
CA ASP A 330 -25.83 12.08 -12.43
C ASP A 330 -26.01 10.95 -11.41
N SER A 331 -25.18 9.91 -11.52
CA SER A 331 -25.23 8.75 -10.64
C SER A 331 -25.14 9.19 -9.18
N TYR A 332 -25.90 8.52 -8.32
CA TYR A 332 -25.94 8.77 -6.88
C TYR A 332 -26.44 10.15 -6.41
N ALA A 333 -26.97 11.01 -7.29
CA ALA A 333 -27.40 12.36 -6.94
C ALA A 333 -28.30 12.42 -5.68
N PHE A 334 -29.21 11.47 -5.50
CA PHE A 334 -30.14 11.33 -4.36
C PHE A 334 -29.97 9.98 -3.64
N TYR A 335 -28.85 9.30 -3.81
CA TYR A 335 -28.63 7.98 -3.20
C TYR A 335 -28.71 8.06 -1.67
N GLY A 336 -29.39 7.11 -1.03
CA GLY A 336 -29.56 7.08 0.43
C GLY A 336 -30.50 8.13 1.01
N CYS A 337 -31.21 8.91 0.19
CA CYS A 337 -32.31 9.78 0.63
C CYS A 337 -33.55 8.94 1.02
N ASN A 338 -33.45 8.14 2.08
CA ASN A 338 -34.45 7.10 2.40
C ASN A 338 -35.87 7.63 2.66
N ASN A 339 -36.03 8.93 2.90
CA ASN A 339 -37.34 9.58 3.07
C ASN A 339 -37.94 10.14 1.78
N LEU A 340 -37.19 10.14 0.68
CA LEU A 340 -37.63 10.64 -0.62
C LEU A 340 -38.63 9.67 -1.24
N LYS A 341 -39.91 10.04 -1.25
CA LYS A 341 -41.01 9.17 -1.71
C LYS A 341 -41.48 9.47 -3.11
N GLU A 342 -41.50 10.73 -3.50
CA GLU A 342 -42.06 11.18 -4.77
C GLU A 342 -41.12 12.15 -5.45
N VAL A 343 -40.86 11.90 -6.73
CA VAL A 343 -40.10 12.79 -7.60
C VAL A 343 -40.83 12.94 -8.93
N VAL A 344 -41.00 14.20 -9.34
CA VAL A 344 -41.50 14.55 -10.66
C VAL A 344 -40.32 14.96 -11.53
N LEU A 345 -40.06 14.20 -12.59
CA LEU A 345 -38.98 14.45 -13.54
C LEU A 345 -39.47 15.33 -14.72
N PRO A 346 -38.70 16.36 -15.14
CA PRO A 346 -39.12 17.31 -16.16
C PRO A 346 -38.92 16.72 -17.57
N SER A 347 -39.68 17.23 -18.54
CA SER A 347 -39.59 16.83 -19.95
C SER A 347 -38.28 17.22 -20.63
N SER A 348 -37.50 18.12 -20.01
CA SER A 348 -36.17 18.51 -20.47
C SER A 348 -35.07 17.50 -20.15
N LEU A 349 -35.33 16.50 -19.30
CA LEU A 349 -34.33 15.54 -18.83
C LEU A 349 -33.95 14.56 -19.93
N LYS A 350 -32.66 14.51 -20.29
CA LYS A 350 -32.10 13.66 -21.36
C LYS A 350 -31.24 12.51 -20.83
N ASN A 351 -30.63 12.70 -19.66
CA ASN A 351 -29.68 11.76 -19.07
C ASN A 351 -29.99 11.52 -17.60
N LEU A 352 -30.00 10.24 -17.21
CA LEU A 352 -30.25 9.81 -15.84
C LEU A 352 -29.18 8.79 -15.45
N GLY A 353 -28.44 9.10 -14.39
CA GLY A 353 -27.33 8.29 -13.89
C GLY A 353 -27.79 7.05 -13.12
N GLY A 354 -26.87 6.10 -13.00
CA GLY A 354 -27.08 4.83 -12.32
C GLY A 354 -27.47 5.04 -10.86
N SER A 355 -28.55 4.39 -10.43
CA SER A 355 -29.05 4.41 -9.04
C SER A 355 -29.06 5.80 -8.40
N CYS A 356 -29.45 6.81 -9.19
CA CYS A 356 -29.48 8.21 -8.77
C CYS A 356 -30.58 8.51 -7.75
N PHE A 357 -31.63 7.68 -7.66
CA PHE A 357 -32.69 7.77 -6.65
C PHE A 357 -32.74 6.50 -5.79
N PRO A 358 -33.26 6.58 -4.54
CA PRO A 358 -33.55 5.41 -3.73
C PRO A 358 -34.54 4.46 -4.43
N ILE A 359 -34.35 3.15 -4.23
CA ILE A 359 -35.19 2.08 -4.79
C ILE A 359 -36.68 2.23 -4.45
N THR A 360 -37.03 2.90 -3.35
CA THR A 360 -38.42 3.10 -2.91
C THR A 360 -39.08 4.35 -3.50
N THR A 361 -38.40 5.08 -4.39
CA THR A 361 -38.89 6.36 -4.90
C THR A 361 -39.94 6.13 -5.99
N ASN A 362 -41.12 6.72 -5.83
CA ASN A 362 -42.12 6.80 -6.88
C ASN A 362 -41.75 7.91 -7.87
N LEU A 363 -41.47 7.53 -9.11
CA LEU A 363 -41.09 8.44 -10.18
C LEU A 363 -42.28 8.71 -11.10
N THR A 364 -42.54 9.98 -11.34
CA THR A 364 -43.51 10.44 -12.33
C THR A 364 -42.83 11.36 -13.33
N PHE A 365 -43.36 11.40 -14.55
CA PHE A 365 -42.80 12.20 -15.64
C PHE A 365 -43.79 13.29 -16.02
N SER A 366 -43.32 14.53 -16.19
CA SER A 366 -44.09 15.53 -16.93
C SER A 366 -44.18 15.11 -18.41
N GLU A 367 -45.26 15.48 -19.12
CA GLU A 367 -45.59 15.00 -20.48
C GLU A 367 -44.37 14.92 -21.44
N GLY A 368 -44.22 13.78 -22.13
CA GLY A 368 -43.25 13.53 -23.20
C GLY A 368 -41.90 12.86 -22.82
N PRO A 369 -41.84 11.84 -21.93
CA PRO A 369 -40.57 11.40 -21.36
C PRO A 369 -39.58 10.75 -22.36
N ASP A 370 -38.29 10.96 -22.08
CA ASP A 370 -37.15 10.22 -22.65
C ASP A 370 -36.77 8.97 -21.83
N PHE A 371 -37.63 8.55 -20.90
CA PHE A 371 -37.45 7.37 -20.06
C PHE A 371 -38.75 6.58 -19.96
N THR A 372 -38.62 5.28 -19.70
CA THR A 372 -39.76 4.38 -19.51
C THR A 372 -39.53 3.51 -18.29
N ILE A 373 -40.61 3.18 -17.57
CA ILE A 373 -40.60 2.21 -16.47
C ILE A 373 -41.40 1.00 -16.94
N ASP A 374 -40.81 -0.19 -16.87
CA ASP A 374 -41.53 -1.42 -17.21
C ASP A 374 -42.36 -1.96 -16.04
N ASN A 375 -43.05 -3.08 -16.26
CA ASN A 375 -43.84 -3.77 -15.24
C ASN A 375 -42.99 -4.43 -14.14
N GLN A 376 -41.67 -4.53 -14.34
CA GLN A 376 -40.70 -5.01 -13.34
C GLN A 376 -40.12 -3.85 -12.53
N MET A 377 -40.61 -2.62 -12.71
CA MET A 377 -40.10 -1.40 -12.09
C MET A 377 -38.65 -1.07 -12.47
N ILE A 378 -38.19 -1.54 -13.63
CA ILE A 378 -36.89 -1.16 -14.18
C ILE A 378 -37.06 0.13 -14.99
N VAL A 379 -36.19 1.11 -14.74
CA VAL A 379 -36.14 2.35 -15.50
C VAL A 379 -35.15 2.22 -16.65
N TYR A 380 -35.60 2.54 -17.86
CA TYR A 380 -34.79 2.56 -19.08
C TYR A 380 -34.80 3.95 -19.70
N ASN A 381 -33.79 4.25 -20.52
CA ASN A 381 -33.93 5.31 -21.52
C ASN A 381 -35.01 4.96 -22.56
N LYS A 382 -35.46 5.94 -23.34
CA LYS A 382 -36.55 5.81 -24.31
C LYS A 382 -36.35 4.67 -25.32
N ALA A 383 -35.12 4.49 -25.78
CA ALA A 383 -34.75 3.46 -26.74
C ALA A 383 -34.61 2.06 -26.11
N LYS A 384 -34.72 1.93 -24.77
CA LYS A 384 -34.44 0.71 -24.01
C LYS A 384 -33.06 0.10 -24.31
N THR A 385 -32.07 0.95 -24.56
CA THR A 385 -30.66 0.54 -24.73
C THR A 385 -29.87 0.61 -23.44
N THR A 386 -30.39 1.25 -22.40
CA THR A 386 -29.72 1.35 -21.09
C THR A 386 -30.68 1.03 -19.97
N VAL A 387 -30.30 0.09 -19.10
CA VAL A 387 -30.92 -0.09 -17.79
C VAL A 387 -30.33 0.96 -16.86
N VAL A 388 -31.15 1.92 -16.43
CA VAL A 388 -30.71 3.07 -15.65
C VAL A 388 -30.69 2.75 -14.16
N MET A 389 -31.77 2.17 -13.62
CA MET A 389 -31.91 1.79 -12.22
C MET A 389 -33.13 0.88 -12.04
N CYS A 390 -33.24 0.23 -10.87
CA CYS A 390 -34.39 -0.59 -10.48
C CYS A 390 -35.10 0.03 -9.26
N LEU A 391 -36.43 0.14 -9.31
CA LEU A 391 -37.28 0.77 -8.27
C LEU A 391 -38.06 -0.25 -7.43
N ASN A 392 -37.64 -1.50 -7.43
CA ASN A 392 -38.15 -2.52 -6.51
C ASN A 392 -37.10 -3.62 -6.32
N GLU A 393 -37.34 -4.51 -5.36
CA GLU A 393 -36.60 -5.77 -5.28
C GLU A 393 -37.51 -6.92 -5.76
N SER A 394 -36.96 -7.81 -6.59
CA SER A 394 -37.59 -9.04 -7.07
C SER A 394 -36.56 -10.18 -7.04
N GLU A 395 -37.04 -11.42 -6.90
CA GLU A 395 -36.18 -12.60 -6.99
C GLU A 395 -35.63 -12.82 -8.41
N SER A 396 -36.28 -12.25 -9.43
CA SER A 396 -35.80 -12.34 -10.81
C SER A 396 -36.22 -11.17 -11.68
N TYR A 397 -35.37 -10.84 -12.66
CA TYR A 397 -35.66 -9.88 -13.73
C TYR A 397 -35.34 -10.48 -15.11
N ILE A 398 -36.05 -10.01 -16.13
CA ILE A 398 -35.78 -10.28 -17.55
C ILE A 398 -35.41 -8.95 -18.22
N ILE A 399 -34.21 -8.89 -18.80
CA ILE A 399 -33.67 -7.71 -19.46
C ILE A 399 -33.94 -7.81 -20.97
N PRO A 400 -34.56 -6.77 -21.60
CA PRO A 400 -34.86 -6.78 -23.03
C PRO A 400 -33.64 -6.90 -23.93
N SER A 401 -33.81 -7.50 -25.11
CA SER A 401 -32.70 -7.74 -26.05
C SER A 401 -32.06 -6.46 -26.59
N THR A 402 -32.79 -5.33 -26.58
CA THR A 402 -32.30 -4.02 -27.01
C THR A 402 -31.28 -3.39 -26.05
N VAL A 403 -31.19 -3.90 -24.82
CA VAL A 403 -30.29 -3.34 -23.81
C VAL A 403 -28.83 -3.58 -24.20
N GLN A 404 -28.07 -2.51 -24.24
CA GLN A 404 -26.63 -2.50 -24.51
C GLN A 404 -25.83 -2.25 -23.23
N ILE A 405 -26.38 -1.49 -22.27
CA ILE A 405 -25.69 -1.06 -21.04
C ILE A 405 -26.52 -1.38 -19.81
N ILE A 406 -25.91 -2.00 -18.80
CA ILE A 406 -26.41 -1.99 -17.41
C ILE A 406 -25.59 -0.99 -16.62
N ASN A 407 -26.23 0.07 -16.12
CA ASN A 407 -25.57 1.21 -15.50
C ASN A 407 -25.06 0.87 -14.07
N ASN A 408 -24.40 1.86 -13.46
CA ASN A 408 -23.80 1.71 -12.14
C ASN A 408 -24.83 1.34 -11.07
N ASP A 409 -24.50 0.37 -10.22
CA ASP A 409 -25.24 -0.03 -9.02
C ASP A 409 -26.74 -0.33 -9.20
N VAL A 410 -27.20 -0.67 -10.41
CA VAL A 410 -28.62 -0.88 -10.73
C VAL A 410 -29.30 -1.87 -9.79
N PHE A 411 -28.61 -2.98 -9.46
CA PHE A 411 -29.10 -4.03 -8.56
C PHE A 411 -28.29 -4.14 -7.27
N ARG A 412 -27.42 -3.16 -6.96
CA ARG A 412 -26.49 -3.25 -5.83
C ARG A 412 -27.23 -3.56 -4.51
N SER A 413 -26.65 -4.51 -3.76
CA SER A 413 -27.12 -4.97 -2.46
C SER A 413 -28.55 -5.53 -2.47
N ASN A 414 -29.08 -5.94 -3.64
CA ASN A 414 -30.39 -6.59 -3.70
C ASN A 414 -30.35 -7.95 -3.00
N LYS A 415 -31.08 -8.06 -1.88
CA LYS A 415 -30.98 -9.19 -0.94
C LYS A 415 -31.80 -10.40 -1.33
N ILE A 416 -32.66 -10.28 -2.33
CA ILE A 416 -33.57 -11.35 -2.75
C ILE A 416 -33.34 -11.80 -4.19
N LEU A 417 -32.62 -11.03 -5.01
CA LEU A 417 -32.31 -11.37 -6.41
C LEU A 417 -31.57 -12.70 -6.51
N ARG A 418 -32.17 -13.65 -7.24
CA ARG A 418 -31.63 -15.00 -7.50
C ARG A 418 -31.20 -15.17 -8.95
N LYS A 419 -31.91 -14.52 -9.88
CA LYS A 419 -31.72 -14.73 -11.32
C LYS A 419 -31.87 -13.47 -12.15
N ILE A 420 -30.98 -13.29 -13.12
CA ILE A 420 -31.13 -12.31 -14.20
C ILE A 420 -31.19 -13.07 -15.53
N GLY A 421 -32.30 -12.90 -16.25
CA GLY A 421 -32.48 -13.41 -17.61
C GLY A 421 -32.29 -12.30 -18.63
N PHE A 422 -31.89 -12.67 -19.85
CA PHE A 422 -31.85 -11.80 -21.02
C PHE A 422 -32.75 -12.40 -22.10
N GLU A 423 -33.48 -11.55 -22.83
CA GLU A 423 -34.19 -11.98 -24.03
C GLU A 423 -33.21 -12.50 -25.11
N SER A 424 -33.71 -13.31 -26.04
CA SER A 424 -32.93 -13.84 -27.15
C SER A 424 -32.30 -12.73 -27.99
N GLU A 425 -31.09 -12.97 -28.52
CA GLU A 425 -30.32 -11.99 -29.32
C GLU A 425 -29.98 -10.70 -28.54
N SER A 426 -29.61 -10.83 -27.27
CA SER A 426 -29.22 -9.70 -26.41
C SER A 426 -28.05 -8.89 -26.97
N GLN A 427 -28.22 -7.57 -27.02
CA GLN A 427 -27.23 -6.60 -27.48
C GLN A 427 -26.31 -6.08 -26.35
N LEU A 428 -26.33 -6.71 -25.18
CA LEU A 428 -25.59 -6.25 -24.01
C LEU A 428 -24.08 -6.24 -24.28
N THR A 429 -23.44 -5.09 -24.12
CA THR A 429 -22.01 -4.88 -24.38
C THR A 429 -21.26 -4.45 -23.12
N ASP A 430 -21.93 -3.75 -22.19
CA ASP A 430 -21.29 -3.17 -21.01
C ASP A 430 -22.10 -3.41 -19.73
N ILE A 431 -21.40 -3.85 -18.68
CA ILE A 431 -21.91 -3.90 -17.30
C ILE A 431 -21.05 -2.96 -16.46
N TYR A 432 -21.62 -1.89 -15.92
CA TYR A 432 -20.88 -0.84 -15.23
C TYR A 432 -20.64 -1.13 -13.74
N GLU A 433 -19.99 -0.18 -13.06
CA GLU A 433 -19.49 -0.34 -11.69
C GLU A 433 -20.61 -0.76 -10.73
N GLY A 434 -20.32 -1.80 -9.96
CA GLY A 434 -21.18 -2.31 -8.90
C GLY A 434 -22.60 -2.74 -9.31
N ALA A 435 -22.89 -2.90 -10.61
CA ALA A 435 -24.22 -3.21 -11.13
C ALA A 435 -24.96 -4.35 -10.38
N PHE A 436 -24.24 -5.39 -9.96
CA PHE A 436 -24.72 -6.52 -9.15
C PHE A 436 -23.93 -6.71 -7.85
N ALA A 437 -23.17 -5.71 -7.39
CA ALA A 437 -22.39 -5.80 -6.16
C ALA A 437 -23.28 -6.19 -4.97
N GLU A 438 -22.83 -7.10 -4.13
CA GLU A 438 -23.51 -7.56 -2.91
C GLU A 438 -24.90 -8.18 -3.15
N CYS A 439 -25.20 -8.63 -4.38
CA CYS A 439 -26.35 -9.49 -4.66
C CYS A 439 -26.07 -10.91 -4.15
N GLU A 440 -26.06 -11.10 -2.83
CA GLU A 440 -25.58 -12.33 -2.19
C GLU A 440 -26.38 -13.59 -2.59
N LYS A 441 -27.64 -13.43 -3.00
CA LYS A 441 -28.51 -14.53 -3.44
C LYS A 441 -28.46 -14.84 -4.94
N LEU A 442 -27.75 -14.03 -5.73
CA LEU A 442 -27.65 -14.21 -7.17
C LEU A 442 -26.86 -15.50 -7.45
N SER A 443 -27.56 -16.51 -7.97
CA SER A 443 -26.98 -17.84 -8.25
C SER A 443 -26.94 -18.18 -9.73
N SER A 444 -27.74 -17.52 -10.56
CA SER A 444 -27.80 -17.76 -12.01
C SER A 444 -27.88 -16.45 -12.79
N ILE A 445 -26.88 -16.22 -13.65
CA ILE A 445 -26.90 -15.17 -14.67
C ILE A 445 -26.18 -15.70 -15.91
N ASN A 446 -26.91 -15.73 -17.03
CA ASN A 446 -26.35 -16.13 -18.31
C ASN A 446 -25.90 -14.86 -19.04
N ILE A 447 -24.68 -14.41 -18.76
CA ILE A 447 -24.16 -13.18 -19.34
C ILE A 447 -24.00 -13.38 -20.86
N PRO A 448 -24.55 -12.48 -21.70
CA PRO A 448 -24.39 -12.54 -23.16
C PRO A 448 -22.92 -12.50 -23.59
N LEU A 449 -22.57 -13.22 -24.65
CA LEU A 449 -21.18 -13.29 -25.17
C LEU A 449 -20.71 -11.97 -25.79
N SER A 450 -21.65 -11.08 -26.10
CA SER A 450 -21.42 -9.72 -26.60
C SER A 450 -20.83 -8.79 -25.55
N VAL A 451 -20.87 -9.16 -24.25
CA VAL A 451 -20.32 -8.30 -23.18
C VAL A 451 -18.81 -8.18 -23.30
N SER A 452 -18.36 -6.95 -23.52
CA SER A 452 -16.95 -6.59 -23.71
C SER A 452 -16.30 -6.00 -22.45
N LYS A 453 -17.09 -5.39 -21.56
CA LYS A 453 -16.58 -4.68 -20.38
C LYS A 453 -17.36 -5.04 -19.13
N PHE A 454 -16.60 -5.42 -18.10
CA PHE A 454 -17.09 -5.63 -16.75
C PHE A 454 -16.50 -4.56 -15.84
N GLY A 455 -17.38 -3.72 -15.30
CA GLY A 455 -17.02 -2.59 -14.45
C GLY A 455 -16.50 -3.03 -13.08
N LYS A 456 -15.81 -2.09 -12.42
CA LYS A 456 -15.26 -2.28 -11.08
C LYS A 456 -16.33 -2.79 -10.12
N ASN A 457 -16.01 -3.76 -9.27
CA ASN A 457 -16.95 -4.36 -8.30
C ASN A 457 -18.26 -4.95 -8.89
N SER A 458 -18.44 -5.05 -10.21
CA SER A 458 -19.77 -5.28 -10.81
C SER A 458 -20.50 -6.54 -10.32
N PHE A 459 -19.79 -7.58 -9.89
CA PHE A 459 -20.31 -8.80 -9.26
C PHE A 459 -19.68 -9.07 -7.88
N SER A 460 -19.02 -8.09 -7.25
CA SER A 460 -18.33 -8.27 -5.97
C SER A 460 -19.32 -8.70 -4.90
N GLY A 461 -19.08 -9.82 -4.23
CA GLY A 461 -19.94 -10.35 -3.18
C GLY A 461 -21.18 -11.10 -3.67
N CYS A 462 -21.26 -11.49 -4.96
CA CYS A 462 -22.25 -12.45 -5.44
C CYS A 462 -21.92 -13.87 -4.95
N LYS A 463 -22.13 -14.11 -3.65
CA LYS A 463 -21.63 -15.29 -2.94
C LYS A 463 -22.13 -16.63 -3.48
N LEU A 464 -23.32 -16.68 -4.08
CA LEU A 464 -23.92 -17.91 -4.62
C LEU A 464 -23.70 -18.11 -6.13
N LEU A 465 -23.00 -17.21 -6.81
CA LEU A 465 -22.73 -17.31 -8.24
C LEU A 465 -21.75 -18.45 -8.52
N GLN A 466 -22.11 -19.39 -9.41
CA GLN A 466 -21.36 -20.65 -9.57
C GLN A 466 -20.48 -20.74 -10.82
N TYR A 467 -20.90 -20.11 -11.92
CA TYR A 467 -20.22 -20.17 -13.21
C TYR A 467 -20.31 -18.82 -13.91
N ILE A 468 -19.24 -18.47 -14.65
CA ILE A 468 -19.20 -17.32 -15.54
C ILE A 468 -18.50 -17.72 -16.84
N PHE A 469 -19.05 -17.24 -17.95
CA PHE A 469 -18.52 -17.43 -19.29
C PHE A 469 -18.21 -16.06 -19.91
N PHE A 470 -17.02 -15.91 -20.48
CA PHE A 470 -16.60 -14.72 -21.19
C PHE A 470 -16.49 -14.96 -22.71
N GLY A 471 -17.14 -14.08 -23.48
CA GLY A 471 -17.12 -14.13 -24.95
C GLY A 471 -15.85 -13.57 -25.58
N ASN A 472 -15.78 -13.62 -26.92
CA ASN A 472 -14.61 -13.22 -27.70
C ASN A 472 -14.37 -11.70 -27.77
N ASN A 473 -15.39 -10.89 -27.46
CA ASN A 473 -15.29 -9.43 -27.43
C ASN A 473 -14.75 -8.87 -26.10
N LEU A 474 -14.32 -9.73 -25.17
CA LEU A 474 -13.85 -9.30 -23.86
C LEU A 474 -12.65 -8.34 -24.00
N SER A 475 -12.78 -7.15 -23.44
CA SER A 475 -11.71 -6.14 -23.39
C SER A 475 -11.15 -5.96 -21.98
N SER A 476 -11.98 -6.13 -20.95
CA SER A 476 -11.54 -5.98 -19.56
C SER A 476 -12.48 -6.64 -18.56
N ILE A 477 -11.86 -7.22 -17.52
CA ILE A 477 -12.48 -7.54 -16.25
C ILE A 477 -11.89 -6.58 -15.23
N SER A 478 -12.63 -5.55 -14.83
CA SER A 478 -12.08 -4.47 -13.98
C SER A 478 -11.80 -4.93 -12.55
N ASP A 479 -11.17 -4.05 -11.78
CA ASP A 479 -10.78 -4.32 -10.39
C ASP A 479 -11.95 -4.81 -9.52
N ASN A 480 -11.67 -5.80 -8.67
CA ASN A 480 -12.62 -6.39 -7.73
C ASN A 480 -13.91 -6.95 -8.37
N CYS A 481 -13.97 -7.12 -9.69
CA CYS A 481 -15.21 -7.45 -10.41
C CYS A 481 -15.98 -8.62 -9.81
N PHE A 482 -15.31 -9.73 -9.48
CA PHE A 482 -15.88 -10.94 -8.87
C PHE A 482 -15.30 -11.21 -7.48
N LYS A 483 -14.83 -10.17 -6.78
CA LYS A 483 -14.29 -10.31 -5.42
C LYS A 483 -15.29 -11.01 -4.50
N ASN A 484 -14.83 -11.98 -3.73
CA ASN A 484 -15.64 -12.74 -2.77
C ASN A 484 -16.86 -13.46 -3.38
N CYS A 485 -16.81 -13.84 -4.66
CA CYS A 485 -17.78 -14.78 -5.25
C CYS A 485 -17.46 -16.21 -4.78
N ASN A 486 -17.75 -16.51 -3.51
CA ASN A 486 -17.20 -17.67 -2.82
C ASN A 486 -17.65 -19.02 -3.41
N SER A 487 -18.83 -19.10 -4.04
CA SER A 487 -19.32 -20.31 -4.71
C SER A 487 -18.93 -20.42 -6.18
N LEU A 488 -18.15 -19.48 -6.73
CA LEU A 488 -17.71 -19.52 -8.12
C LEU A 488 -16.75 -20.69 -8.31
N THR A 489 -17.14 -21.70 -9.07
CA THR A 489 -16.37 -22.94 -9.24
C THR A 489 -15.56 -22.97 -10.53
N THR A 490 -16.10 -22.37 -11.59
CA THR A 490 -15.52 -22.42 -12.94
C THR A 490 -15.64 -21.07 -13.63
N ILE A 491 -14.55 -20.66 -14.28
CA ILE A 491 -14.51 -19.53 -15.20
C ILE A 491 -14.00 -20.02 -16.55
N THR A 492 -14.73 -19.70 -17.61
CA THR A 492 -14.35 -20.06 -18.99
C THR A 492 -14.28 -18.84 -19.89
N PHE A 493 -13.34 -18.89 -20.83
CA PHE A 493 -13.13 -17.89 -21.86
C PHE A 493 -13.25 -18.57 -23.23
N ASN A 494 -13.83 -17.87 -24.20
CA ASN A 494 -13.53 -18.09 -25.62
C ASN A 494 -12.17 -17.47 -25.97
N ASP A 495 -11.62 -17.82 -27.14
CA ASP A 495 -10.52 -17.05 -27.70
C ASP A 495 -11.00 -15.60 -27.94
N ILE A 496 -10.17 -14.64 -27.55
CA ILE A 496 -10.52 -13.22 -27.50
C ILE A 496 -9.87 -12.50 -28.67
N ASP A 497 -10.68 -11.75 -29.42
CA ASP A 497 -10.24 -10.93 -30.54
C ASP A 497 -9.73 -9.56 -30.04
N GLY A 498 -8.72 -9.56 -29.17
CA GLY A 498 -8.22 -8.35 -28.52
C GLY A 498 -7.14 -8.59 -27.45
N ASN A 499 -6.89 -7.56 -26.64
CA ASN A 499 -5.92 -7.58 -25.53
C ASN A 499 -6.66 -7.37 -24.20
N ALA A 500 -7.39 -8.39 -23.75
CA ALA A 500 -8.13 -8.34 -22.50
C ALA A 500 -7.19 -8.22 -21.29
N ILE A 501 -7.63 -7.48 -20.28
CA ILE A 501 -6.93 -7.31 -19.00
C ILE A 501 -7.81 -7.86 -17.88
N ILE A 502 -7.20 -8.65 -16.98
CA ILE A 502 -7.82 -9.06 -15.71
C ILE A 502 -7.27 -8.16 -14.61
N GLY A 503 -8.11 -7.26 -14.11
CA GLY A 503 -7.77 -6.19 -13.17
C GLY A 503 -7.48 -6.66 -11.75
N GLN A 504 -7.08 -5.71 -10.92
CA GLN A 504 -6.59 -5.96 -9.57
C GLN A 504 -7.68 -6.57 -8.70
N TYR A 505 -7.34 -7.59 -7.90
CA TYR A 505 -8.28 -8.26 -7.01
C TYR A 505 -9.53 -8.84 -7.69
N ALA A 506 -9.54 -9.00 -9.03
CA ALA A 506 -10.75 -9.35 -9.80
C ALA A 506 -11.48 -10.60 -9.28
N PHE A 507 -10.75 -11.63 -8.84
CA PHE A 507 -11.28 -12.88 -8.30
C PHE A 507 -10.78 -13.19 -6.88
N ILE A 508 -10.30 -12.19 -6.12
CA ILE A 508 -9.83 -12.42 -4.75
C ILE A 508 -10.94 -13.04 -3.89
N GLY A 509 -10.62 -14.09 -3.14
CA GLY A 509 -11.60 -14.77 -2.27
C GLY A 509 -12.63 -15.65 -2.99
N CYS A 510 -12.45 -15.92 -4.29
CA CYS A 510 -13.19 -16.97 -5.00
C CYS A 510 -12.70 -18.36 -4.57
N ASN A 511 -12.97 -18.73 -3.32
CA ASN A 511 -12.35 -19.86 -2.64
C ASN A 511 -12.72 -21.23 -3.25
N SER A 512 -13.87 -21.33 -3.94
CA SER A 512 -14.33 -22.57 -4.59
C SER A 512 -13.88 -22.70 -6.04
N LEU A 513 -13.15 -21.73 -6.58
CA LEU A 513 -12.74 -21.71 -7.98
C LEU A 513 -11.70 -22.82 -8.21
N THR A 514 -12.07 -23.88 -8.93
CA THR A 514 -11.20 -25.05 -9.12
C THR A 514 -10.40 -24.99 -10.41
N SER A 515 -10.97 -24.39 -11.46
CA SER A 515 -10.40 -24.36 -12.81
C SER A 515 -10.52 -22.98 -13.43
N VAL A 516 -9.39 -22.50 -13.97
CA VAL A 516 -9.29 -21.30 -14.80
C VAL A 516 -8.49 -21.67 -16.05
N THR A 517 -9.16 -21.68 -17.20
CA THR A 517 -8.50 -21.87 -18.50
C THR A 517 -8.43 -20.53 -19.20
N LEU A 518 -7.32 -19.81 -19.03
CA LEU A 518 -7.05 -18.60 -19.79
C LEU A 518 -6.92 -18.94 -21.28
N ARG A 519 -7.35 -18.02 -22.15
CA ARG A 519 -7.33 -18.18 -23.61
C ARG A 519 -6.52 -17.08 -24.27
N ASN A 520 -6.20 -17.29 -25.55
CA ASN A 520 -5.50 -16.29 -26.35
C ASN A 520 -6.29 -14.97 -26.36
N GLY A 521 -5.55 -13.87 -26.30
CA GLY A 521 -6.07 -12.51 -26.24
C GLY A 521 -6.15 -11.95 -24.81
N ILE A 522 -5.95 -12.75 -23.76
CA ILE A 522 -5.66 -12.22 -22.42
C ILE A 522 -4.21 -11.73 -22.42
N SER A 523 -3.99 -10.44 -22.13
CA SER A 523 -2.69 -9.77 -22.23
C SER A 523 -1.99 -9.61 -20.88
N SER A 524 -2.74 -9.37 -19.80
CA SER A 524 -2.19 -9.21 -18.46
C SER A 524 -3.11 -9.71 -17.35
N LEU A 525 -2.49 -10.16 -16.26
CA LEU A 525 -3.11 -10.48 -14.99
C LEU A 525 -2.58 -9.51 -13.94
N ASP A 526 -3.42 -8.70 -13.34
CA ASP A 526 -2.98 -7.66 -12.41
C ASP A 526 -2.86 -8.16 -10.96
N MET A 527 -2.43 -7.25 -10.09
CA MET A 527 -2.13 -7.48 -8.67
C MET A 527 -3.24 -8.25 -7.94
N PHE A 528 -2.88 -9.30 -7.20
CA PHE A 528 -3.81 -10.10 -6.37
C PHE A 528 -5.02 -10.70 -7.12
N CYS A 529 -5.05 -10.73 -8.45
CA CYS A 529 -6.28 -11.07 -9.20
C CYS A 529 -6.89 -12.44 -8.86
N PHE A 530 -6.08 -13.46 -8.54
CA PHE A 530 -6.52 -14.80 -8.09
C PHE A 530 -6.03 -15.13 -6.67
N SER A 531 -5.64 -14.13 -5.88
CA SER A 531 -5.13 -14.34 -4.53
C SER A 531 -6.19 -15.01 -3.65
N GLY A 532 -5.77 -16.02 -2.88
CA GLY A 532 -6.64 -16.77 -1.97
C GLY A 532 -7.70 -17.64 -2.66
N CYS A 533 -7.59 -17.90 -3.98
CA CYS A 533 -8.40 -18.93 -4.64
C CYS A 533 -7.94 -20.33 -4.18
N THR A 534 -8.34 -20.73 -2.97
CA THR A 534 -7.85 -21.92 -2.27
C THR A 534 -8.25 -23.25 -2.89
N SER A 535 -9.18 -23.29 -3.85
CA SER A 535 -9.50 -24.51 -4.59
C SER A 535 -8.83 -24.59 -5.96
N LEU A 536 -8.16 -23.53 -6.41
CA LEU A 536 -7.56 -23.47 -7.73
C LEU A 536 -6.35 -24.38 -7.76
N ASN A 537 -6.42 -25.48 -8.52
CA ASN A 537 -5.38 -26.51 -8.52
C ASN A 537 -4.47 -26.50 -9.76
N ARG A 538 -4.93 -25.93 -10.86
CA ARG A 538 -4.20 -25.88 -12.14
C ARG A 538 -4.52 -24.58 -12.86
N ILE A 539 -3.51 -24.05 -13.54
CA ILE A 539 -3.69 -22.91 -14.44
C ILE A 539 -2.77 -23.03 -15.65
N SER A 540 -3.30 -22.67 -16.82
CA SER A 540 -2.54 -22.55 -18.06
C SER A 540 -2.44 -21.08 -18.45
N ILE A 541 -1.23 -20.62 -18.77
CA ILE A 541 -0.90 -19.26 -19.15
C ILE A 541 -0.63 -19.20 -20.67
N PRO A 542 -1.50 -18.59 -21.49
CA PRO A 542 -1.32 -18.50 -22.95
C PRO A 542 -0.19 -17.52 -23.32
N SER A 543 0.31 -17.60 -24.55
CA SER A 543 1.47 -16.78 -24.99
C SER A 543 1.18 -15.29 -25.09
N THR A 544 -0.09 -14.90 -25.15
CA THR A 544 -0.51 -13.50 -25.13
C THR A 544 -0.34 -12.85 -23.77
N VAL A 545 -0.25 -13.62 -22.67
CA VAL A 545 0.00 -13.07 -21.33
C VAL A 545 1.47 -12.70 -21.22
N VAL A 546 1.74 -11.40 -21.20
CA VAL A 546 3.10 -10.85 -21.09
C VAL A 546 3.43 -10.37 -19.67
N PHE A 547 2.42 -10.23 -18.82
CA PHE A 547 2.57 -9.72 -17.46
C PHE A 547 1.65 -10.44 -16.47
N ILE A 548 2.21 -10.84 -15.33
CA ILE A 548 1.49 -11.36 -14.15
C ILE A 548 1.93 -10.54 -12.94
N GLY A 549 0.99 -9.83 -12.34
CA GLY A 549 1.24 -8.87 -11.27
C GLY A 549 1.61 -9.48 -9.92
N THR A 550 2.13 -8.63 -9.05
CA THR A 550 2.48 -8.94 -7.66
C THR A 550 1.34 -9.66 -6.94
N ASN A 551 1.66 -10.76 -6.24
CA ASN A 551 0.72 -11.59 -5.48
C ASN A 551 -0.45 -12.20 -6.30
N ALA A 552 -0.41 -12.24 -7.65
CA ALA A 552 -1.55 -12.66 -8.47
C ALA A 552 -2.12 -14.04 -8.07
N PHE A 553 -1.28 -15.01 -7.71
CA PHE A 553 -1.68 -16.35 -7.28
C PHE A 553 -1.35 -16.66 -5.82
N GLN A 554 -1.13 -15.64 -4.98
CA GLN A 554 -0.75 -15.84 -3.58
C GLN A 554 -1.78 -16.71 -2.84
N ASN A 555 -1.32 -17.64 -1.99
CA ASN A 555 -2.16 -18.51 -1.16
C ASN A 555 -3.21 -19.30 -1.96
N THR A 556 -2.87 -19.70 -3.19
CA THR A 556 -3.68 -20.66 -3.98
C THR A 556 -3.19 -22.09 -3.74
N ASN A 557 -3.99 -23.08 -4.14
CA ASN A 557 -3.61 -24.50 -4.05
C ASN A 557 -3.14 -25.06 -5.41
N ILE A 558 -2.53 -24.21 -6.25
CA ILE A 558 -2.04 -24.61 -7.57
C ILE A 558 -0.97 -25.70 -7.40
N GLU A 559 -1.18 -26.87 -7.99
CA GLU A 559 -0.22 -27.97 -8.04
C GLU A 559 0.70 -27.88 -9.26
N THR A 560 0.15 -27.43 -10.39
CA THR A 560 0.85 -27.29 -11.67
C THR A 560 0.45 -25.99 -12.35
N ILE A 561 1.46 -25.23 -12.76
CA ILE A 561 1.32 -24.12 -13.68
C ILE A 561 1.98 -24.49 -15.01
N THR A 562 1.27 -24.23 -16.11
CA THR A 562 1.77 -24.48 -17.46
C THR A 562 1.83 -23.17 -18.23
N PHE A 563 3.00 -22.81 -18.75
CA PHE A 563 3.16 -21.69 -19.67
C PHE A 563 3.12 -22.18 -21.12
N SER A 564 2.66 -21.33 -22.03
CA SER A 564 2.81 -21.59 -23.46
C SER A 564 4.28 -21.57 -23.84
N SER A 565 4.69 -22.48 -24.74
CA SER A 565 6.09 -22.62 -25.16
C SER A 565 6.65 -21.40 -25.90
N ASP A 566 5.77 -20.57 -26.45
CA ASP A 566 6.03 -19.31 -27.16
C ASP A 566 5.72 -18.08 -26.29
N SER A 567 5.70 -18.23 -24.95
CA SER A 567 5.49 -17.11 -24.04
C SER A 567 6.60 -16.05 -24.13
N HIS A 568 6.20 -14.78 -24.11
CA HIS A 568 7.08 -13.60 -24.16
C HIS A 568 7.21 -12.90 -22.80
N MET A 569 7.00 -13.62 -21.69
CA MET A 569 7.15 -13.04 -20.36
C MET A 569 8.63 -12.82 -20.01
N HIS A 570 8.92 -11.65 -19.43
CA HIS A 570 10.28 -11.27 -19.00
C HIS A 570 10.47 -11.24 -17.47
N VAL A 571 9.39 -11.22 -16.68
CA VAL A 571 9.47 -11.04 -15.23
C VAL A 571 8.57 -12.03 -14.51
N LEU A 572 9.08 -12.63 -13.43
CA LEU A 572 8.27 -13.27 -12.39
C LEU A 572 8.16 -12.32 -11.20
N SER A 573 6.99 -11.70 -11.04
CA SER A 573 6.75 -10.60 -10.10
C SER A 573 6.81 -11.01 -8.63
N GLN A 574 6.96 -10.01 -7.76
CA GLN A 574 7.02 -10.20 -6.30
C GLN A 574 5.85 -11.05 -5.79
N TYR A 575 6.15 -12.04 -4.95
CA TYR A 575 5.19 -12.90 -4.26
C TYR A 575 4.13 -13.58 -5.14
N VAL A 576 4.34 -13.68 -6.46
CA VAL A 576 3.33 -14.15 -7.41
C VAL A 576 2.77 -15.55 -7.06
N PHE A 577 3.61 -16.46 -6.57
CA PHE A 577 3.22 -17.80 -6.08
C PHE A 577 3.45 -17.98 -4.57
N SER A 578 3.55 -16.89 -3.81
CA SER A 578 3.81 -16.97 -2.37
C SER A 578 2.69 -17.72 -1.64
N GLY A 579 3.03 -18.68 -0.79
CA GLY A 579 2.07 -19.49 -0.05
C GLY A 579 1.36 -20.57 -0.89
N CYS A 580 1.76 -20.79 -2.15
CA CYS A 580 1.29 -21.91 -2.97
C CYS A 580 1.91 -23.23 -2.50
N ASN A 581 1.53 -23.67 -1.30
CA ASN A 581 2.14 -24.80 -0.59
C ASN A 581 1.98 -26.15 -1.32
N THR A 582 1.13 -26.24 -2.34
CA THR A 582 0.91 -27.45 -3.15
C THR A 582 1.64 -27.42 -4.50
N LEU A 583 2.26 -26.30 -4.89
CA LEU A 583 2.91 -26.13 -6.19
C LEU A 583 4.13 -27.05 -6.31
N ARG A 584 4.04 -28.04 -7.20
CA ARG A 584 5.05 -29.09 -7.41
C ARG A 584 5.63 -29.11 -8.82
N ASN A 585 4.98 -28.48 -9.78
CA ASN A 585 5.44 -28.48 -11.16
C ASN A 585 5.24 -27.12 -11.85
N ILE A 586 6.27 -26.66 -12.56
CA ILE A 586 6.21 -25.51 -13.46
C ILE A 586 6.59 -26.02 -14.85
N GLU A 587 5.61 -26.11 -15.74
CA GLU A 587 5.82 -26.59 -17.11
C GLU A 587 6.12 -25.41 -18.03
N ASN A 588 7.16 -25.57 -18.86
CA ASN A 588 7.57 -24.62 -19.89
C ASN A 588 7.85 -23.20 -19.37
N ILE A 589 8.50 -23.07 -18.21
CA ILE A 589 8.92 -21.75 -17.71
C ILE A 589 9.62 -20.96 -18.82
N PRO A 590 9.17 -19.73 -19.15
CA PRO A 590 9.67 -19.02 -20.34
C PRO A 590 11.17 -18.75 -20.23
N SER A 591 11.93 -19.07 -21.29
CA SER A 591 13.38 -18.86 -21.31
C SER A 591 13.77 -17.38 -21.30
N GLY A 592 12.86 -16.48 -21.68
CA GLY A 592 13.01 -15.03 -21.71
C GLY A 592 12.87 -14.33 -20.35
N ILE A 593 12.62 -15.05 -19.25
CA ILE A 593 12.55 -14.44 -17.91
C ILE A 593 13.92 -13.86 -17.53
N GLU A 594 13.98 -12.54 -17.42
CA GLU A 594 15.16 -11.74 -17.06
C GLU A 594 15.28 -11.54 -15.54
N SER A 595 14.16 -11.48 -14.81
CA SER A 595 14.18 -11.29 -13.36
C SER A 595 13.16 -12.15 -12.60
N ILE A 596 13.61 -12.75 -11.51
CA ILE A 596 12.77 -13.42 -10.51
C ILE A 596 12.74 -12.56 -9.25
N GLU A 597 11.60 -11.94 -8.97
CA GLU A 597 11.50 -10.93 -7.91
C GLU A 597 11.28 -11.53 -6.50
N SER A 598 11.28 -10.65 -5.50
CA SER A 598 11.28 -11.00 -4.08
C SER A 598 10.10 -11.90 -3.70
N GLY A 599 10.39 -12.99 -3.01
CA GLY A 599 9.37 -13.93 -2.49
C GLY A 599 8.52 -14.64 -3.54
N CYS A 600 8.91 -14.61 -4.84
CA CYS A 600 8.15 -15.20 -5.95
C CYS A 600 7.62 -16.62 -5.66
N PHE A 601 8.48 -17.49 -5.10
CA PHE A 601 8.20 -18.87 -4.72
C PHE A 601 8.33 -19.10 -3.19
N GLU A 602 8.02 -18.08 -2.39
CA GLU A 602 8.05 -18.23 -0.93
C GLU A 602 6.96 -19.22 -0.48
N PHE A 603 7.31 -20.19 0.38
CA PHE A 603 6.41 -21.24 0.89
C PHE A 603 5.72 -22.08 -0.21
N THR A 604 6.48 -22.55 -1.20
CA THR A 604 6.01 -23.50 -2.24
C THR A 604 6.61 -24.90 -2.06
N SER A 605 6.29 -25.86 -2.97
CA SER A 605 6.59 -27.31 -2.81
C SER A 605 7.35 -28.04 -3.94
N LEU A 606 7.75 -27.37 -5.04
CA LEU A 606 8.77 -27.86 -6.01
C LEU A 606 9.97 -28.56 -5.34
N GLU A 607 10.38 -29.68 -5.91
CA GLU A 607 11.55 -30.45 -5.48
C GLU A 607 12.84 -30.00 -6.18
N THR A 608 12.72 -29.46 -7.39
CA THR A 608 13.84 -28.95 -8.18
C THR A 608 13.47 -27.63 -8.83
N PHE A 609 14.47 -26.80 -9.12
CA PHE A 609 14.29 -25.57 -9.89
C PHE A 609 15.48 -25.34 -10.82
N THR A 610 15.20 -25.15 -12.11
CA THR A 610 16.22 -24.76 -13.11
C THR A 610 15.97 -23.30 -13.50
N VAL A 611 17.00 -22.47 -13.36
CA VAL A 611 16.92 -21.04 -13.69
C VAL A 611 16.74 -20.85 -15.21
N PRO A 612 15.79 -20.02 -15.68
CA PRO A 612 15.68 -19.68 -17.09
C PRO A 612 16.98 -19.07 -17.64
N VAL A 613 17.32 -19.39 -18.89
CA VAL A 613 18.63 -19.02 -19.45
C VAL A 613 18.84 -17.50 -19.58
N SER A 614 17.78 -16.70 -19.75
CA SER A 614 17.91 -15.24 -19.86
C SER A 614 17.90 -14.52 -18.51
N THR A 615 17.77 -15.23 -17.39
CA THR A 615 17.66 -14.60 -16.07
C THR A 615 18.95 -13.88 -15.71
N ILE A 616 18.88 -12.58 -15.43
CA ILE A 616 19.98 -11.72 -15.02
C ILE A 616 20.07 -11.66 -13.49
N SER A 617 18.91 -11.59 -12.81
CA SER A 617 18.84 -11.40 -11.36
C SER A 617 17.74 -12.22 -10.68
N ILE A 618 18.05 -12.69 -9.47
CA ILE A 618 17.07 -13.26 -8.53
C ILE A 618 17.12 -12.43 -7.24
N SER A 619 15.98 -11.91 -6.79
CA SER A 619 15.88 -11.04 -5.62
C SER A 619 15.82 -11.80 -4.29
N ASP A 620 15.86 -11.04 -3.20
CA ASP A 620 15.82 -11.56 -1.83
C ASP A 620 14.61 -12.48 -1.58
N TYR A 621 14.78 -13.50 -0.75
CA TYR A 621 13.70 -14.40 -0.32
C TYR A 621 12.93 -15.14 -1.43
N ALA A 622 13.40 -15.13 -2.69
CA ALA A 622 12.67 -15.69 -3.83
C ALA A 622 12.22 -17.16 -3.64
N PHE A 623 12.97 -17.95 -2.87
CA PHE A 623 12.68 -19.35 -2.53
C PHE A 623 12.62 -19.55 -0.99
N ARG A 624 12.16 -18.55 -0.23
CA ARG A 624 12.08 -18.65 1.24
C ARG A 624 11.04 -19.69 1.68
N GLY A 625 11.31 -20.40 2.77
CA GLY A 625 10.40 -21.36 3.40
C GLY A 625 10.16 -22.63 2.57
N TYR A 626 10.98 -22.84 1.55
CA TYR A 626 10.84 -23.89 0.56
C TYR A 626 11.37 -25.23 1.09
N SER A 627 10.59 -25.91 1.92
CA SER A 627 11.04 -27.10 2.64
C SER A 627 11.32 -28.32 1.74
N SER A 628 10.76 -28.36 0.53
CA SER A 628 10.88 -29.50 -0.39
C SER A 628 12.00 -29.39 -1.43
N LEU A 629 12.56 -28.19 -1.67
CA LEU A 629 13.57 -27.98 -2.71
C LEU A 629 14.85 -28.75 -2.37
N ARG A 630 15.28 -29.64 -3.28
CA ARG A 630 16.47 -30.50 -3.13
C ARG A 630 17.65 -30.05 -3.99
N VAL A 631 17.36 -29.63 -5.22
CA VAL A 631 18.37 -29.25 -6.21
C VAL A 631 17.99 -27.93 -6.88
N PHE A 632 18.94 -27.00 -6.92
CA PHE A 632 18.83 -25.75 -7.65
C PHE A 632 19.89 -25.71 -8.76
N THR A 633 19.45 -25.55 -10.01
CA THR A 633 20.32 -25.67 -11.19
C THR A 633 20.42 -24.35 -11.94
N ILE A 634 21.65 -23.85 -12.10
CA ILE A 634 22.03 -22.77 -13.02
C ILE A 634 22.52 -23.43 -14.32
N PRO A 635 21.71 -23.44 -15.39
CA PRO A 635 22.04 -24.17 -16.61
C PRO A 635 23.14 -23.49 -17.44
N SER A 636 23.66 -24.22 -18.42
CA SER A 636 24.64 -23.70 -19.39
C SER A 636 24.07 -22.52 -20.18
N GLY A 637 24.87 -21.45 -20.31
CA GLY A 637 24.47 -20.24 -21.03
C GLY A 637 23.51 -19.32 -20.28
N CYS A 638 23.24 -19.60 -18.99
CA CYS A 638 22.42 -18.73 -18.15
C CYS A 638 23.12 -17.38 -17.89
N LEU A 639 22.39 -16.27 -18.05
CA LEU A 639 22.88 -14.89 -17.86
C LEU A 639 22.95 -14.44 -16.39
N LEU A 640 22.64 -15.34 -15.44
CA LEU A 640 22.47 -14.97 -14.04
C LEU A 640 23.78 -14.37 -13.51
N SER A 641 23.69 -13.16 -12.99
CA SER A 641 24.84 -12.40 -12.48
C SER A 641 24.59 -11.84 -11.07
N ASN A 642 23.34 -11.74 -10.63
CA ASN A 642 22.97 -11.24 -9.31
C ASN A 642 22.02 -12.21 -8.58
N ILE A 643 22.35 -12.53 -7.32
CA ILE A 643 21.55 -13.36 -6.43
C ILE A 643 21.39 -12.61 -5.11
N GLY A 644 20.14 -12.36 -4.73
CA GLY A 644 19.75 -11.67 -3.51
C GLY A 644 20.01 -12.47 -2.25
N ASN A 645 19.81 -11.81 -1.12
CA ASN A 645 20.05 -12.36 0.21
C ASN A 645 18.87 -13.23 0.68
N PHE A 646 19.14 -14.18 1.57
CA PHE A 646 18.12 -15.05 2.19
C PHE A 646 17.26 -15.81 1.18
N ILE A 647 17.76 -15.97 -0.05
CA ILE A 647 17.05 -16.58 -1.18
C ILE A 647 16.49 -17.97 -0.83
N PHE A 648 17.23 -18.76 -0.06
CA PHE A 648 16.87 -20.12 0.34
C PHE A 648 16.61 -20.28 1.84
N THR A 649 16.31 -19.19 2.56
CA THR A 649 16.04 -19.26 4.00
C THR A 649 14.90 -20.23 4.29
N GLY A 650 15.13 -21.23 5.15
CA GLY A 650 14.13 -22.27 5.44
C GLY A 650 14.08 -23.43 4.44
N CYS A 651 14.95 -23.46 3.42
CA CYS A 651 15.08 -24.59 2.49
C CYS A 651 15.79 -25.78 3.13
N THR A 652 15.19 -26.45 4.10
CA THR A 652 15.86 -27.49 4.90
C THR A 652 16.22 -28.77 4.15
N SER A 653 15.78 -28.93 2.89
CA SER A 653 16.08 -30.10 2.06
C SER A 653 17.08 -29.82 0.94
N LEU A 654 17.51 -28.58 0.76
CA LEU A 654 18.40 -28.19 -0.35
C LEU A 654 19.79 -28.76 -0.12
N SER A 655 20.11 -29.84 -0.84
CA SER A 655 21.31 -30.63 -0.66
C SER A 655 22.39 -30.34 -1.70
N ALA A 656 22.01 -29.82 -2.87
CA ALA A 656 22.93 -29.52 -3.95
C ALA A 656 22.54 -28.25 -4.74
N ILE A 657 23.56 -27.54 -5.20
CA ILE A 657 23.45 -26.52 -6.26
C ILE A 657 24.30 -26.99 -7.43
N GLU A 658 23.70 -27.00 -8.61
CA GLU A 658 24.37 -27.34 -9.85
C GLU A 658 24.61 -26.06 -10.65
N CYS A 659 25.82 -25.89 -11.17
CA CYS A 659 26.15 -24.76 -12.05
C CYS A 659 26.99 -25.28 -13.21
N VAL A 660 26.45 -25.19 -14.43
CA VAL A 660 27.09 -25.68 -15.64
C VAL A 660 27.47 -24.48 -16.50
N ASN A 661 28.75 -24.31 -16.82
CA ASN A 661 29.25 -23.29 -17.78
C ASN A 661 28.65 -21.86 -17.59
N SER A 662 28.54 -21.38 -16.35
CA SER A 662 28.15 -19.98 -16.08
C SER A 662 29.33 -19.03 -16.26
N GLU A 663 29.08 -17.83 -16.79
CA GLU A 663 30.07 -16.73 -16.86
C GLU A 663 30.34 -16.10 -15.48
N HIS A 664 29.38 -16.16 -14.55
CA HIS A 664 29.42 -15.43 -13.29
C HIS A 664 29.62 -16.31 -12.05
N PHE A 665 29.29 -17.60 -12.13
CA PHE A 665 29.34 -18.51 -10.99
C PHE A 665 30.12 -19.80 -11.25
N VAL A 666 30.54 -20.45 -10.17
CA VAL A 666 31.19 -21.75 -10.20
C VAL A 666 30.89 -22.52 -8.91
N ILE A 667 30.74 -23.84 -9.01
CA ILE A 667 30.69 -24.72 -7.84
C ILE A 667 32.10 -25.11 -7.43
N ASP A 668 32.40 -24.95 -6.14
CA ASP A 668 33.62 -25.42 -5.51
C ASP A 668 33.30 -26.00 -4.14
N ASN A 669 33.85 -27.17 -3.80
CA ASN A 669 33.59 -27.86 -2.53
C ASN A 669 32.09 -27.91 -2.12
N GLY A 670 31.19 -28.06 -3.10
CA GLY A 670 29.74 -28.12 -2.87
C GLY A 670 29.07 -26.77 -2.55
N ALA A 671 29.79 -25.66 -2.60
CA ALA A 671 29.24 -24.31 -2.44
C ALA A 671 29.25 -23.53 -3.75
N LEU A 672 28.36 -22.54 -3.86
CA LEU A 672 28.30 -21.60 -4.96
C LEU A 672 29.23 -20.41 -4.70
N PHE A 673 30.15 -20.17 -5.62
CA PHE A 673 31.06 -19.03 -5.61
C PHE A 673 30.83 -18.15 -6.85
N ASN A 674 31.30 -16.90 -6.78
CA ASN A 674 31.52 -16.12 -7.99
C ASN A 674 32.63 -16.76 -8.87
N LYS A 675 32.67 -16.40 -10.15
CA LYS A 675 33.52 -17.07 -11.16
C LYS A 675 35.01 -17.13 -10.78
N ASN A 676 35.54 -16.07 -10.18
CA ASN A 676 36.94 -15.97 -9.77
C ASN A 676 37.23 -16.59 -8.39
N ARG A 677 36.22 -17.18 -7.73
CA ARG A 677 36.32 -17.81 -6.40
C ARG A 677 36.74 -16.86 -5.28
N SER A 678 36.53 -15.55 -5.45
CA SER A 678 36.84 -14.55 -4.42
C SER A 678 35.70 -14.35 -3.41
N ASN A 679 34.47 -14.76 -3.72
CA ASN A 679 33.32 -14.60 -2.85
C ASN A 679 32.48 -15.89 -2.79
N LEU A 680 32.24 -16.40 -1.59
CA LEU A 680 31.28 -17.48 -1.37
C LEU A 680 29.88 -16.87 -1.30
N ILE A 681 29.00 -17.32 -2.19
CA ILE A 681 27.65 -16.78 -2.35
C ILE A 681 26.67 -17.57 -1.49
N TYR A 682 26.67 -18.91 -1.63
CA TYR A 682 25.72 -19.75 -0.92
C TYR A 682 26.24 -21.18 -0.72
N PHE A 683 25.84 -21.80 0.38
CA PHE A 683 26.12 -23.18 0.72
C PHE A 683 24.81 -23.95 1.00
N PRO A 684 24.57 -25.12 0.36
CA PRO A 684 23.34 -25.88 0.55
C PRO A 684 23.12 -26.32 2.01
N PRO A 685 22.02 -25.93 2.67
CA PRO A 685 21.80 -26.14 4.10
C PRO A 685 21.61 -27.61 4.49
N ALA A 686 21.17 -28.46 3.55
CA ALA A 686 21.04 -29.90 3.72
C ALA A 686 22.25 -30.68 3.17
N SER A 687 23.35 -30.00 2.83
CA SER A 687 24.59 -30.64 2.41
C SER A 687 25.05 -31.70 3.41
N SER A 688 25.65 -32.78 2.92
CA SER A 688 26.26 -33.83 3.75
C SER A 688 27.64 -33.45 4.29
N ILE A 689 28.20 -32.33 3.84
CA ILE A 689 29.52 -31.85 4.25
C ILE A 689 29.46 -31.32 5.69
N LYS A 690 30.23 -31.96 6.57
CA LYS A 690 30.34 -31.61 7.99
C LYS A 690 31.43 -30.58 8.30
N PHE A 691 32.49 -30.58 7.50
CA PHE A 691 33.63 -29.69 7.69
C PHE A 691 33.91 -28.96 6.39
N PHE A 692 33.94 -27.64 6.44
CA PHE A 692 34.20 -26.81 5.27
C PHE A 692 35.46 -25.98 5.48
N CYS A 693 36.40 -26.10 4.54
CA CYS A 693 37.65 -25.33 4.54
C CYS A 693 37.64 -24.35 3.36
N PHE A 694 37.88 -23.07 3.64
CA PHE A 694 38.04 -22.07 2.60
C PHE A 694 39.40 -22.22 1.90
N SER A 695 39.46 -21.89 0.61
CA SER A 695 40.74 -21.71 -0.09
C SER A 695 41.32 -20.31 0.20
N GLN A 696 42.63 -20.12 -0.02
CA GLN A 696 43.29 -18.83 0.23
C GLN A 696 42.80 -17.69 -0.69
N ASN A 697 42.11 -18.03 -1.79
CA ASN A 697 41.64 -17.07 -2.80
C ASN A 697 40.32 -16.39 -2.40
N VAL A 698 39.57 -16.96 -1.45
CA VAL A 698 38.28 -16.42 -1.02
C VAL A 698 38.52 -15.21 -0.13
N LYS A 699 37.88 -14.07 -0.44
CA LYS A 699 38.00 -12.79 0.26
C LYS A 699 36.76 -12.41 1.05
N SER A 700 35.59 -12.93 0.70
CA SER A 700 34.35 -12.64 1.44
C SER A 700 33.39 -13.82 1.48
N VAL A 701 32.55 -13.82 2.53
CA VAL A 701 31.38 -14.68 2.66
C VAL A 701 30.14 -13.79 2.58
N SER A 702 29.26 -14.08 1.62
CA SER A 702 28.05 -13.29 1.40
C SER A 702 27.08 -13.38 2.57
N SER A 703 26.20 -12.40 2.69
CA SER A 703 25.11 -12.43 3.67
C SER A 703 24.25 -13.69 3.47
N SER A 704 23.84 -14.31 4.58
CA SER A 704 23.06 -15.56 4.61
C SER A 704 23.69 -16.79 3.92
N ALA A 705 24.98 -16.75 3.55
CA ALA A 705 25.59 -17.79 2.72
C ALA A 705 25.52 -19.21 3.31
N PHE A 706 25.65 -19.37 4.63
CA PHE A 706 25.50 -20.63 5.36
C PHE A 706 24.25 -20.63 6.25
N PHE A 707 23.27 -19.76 6.00
CA PHE A 707 22.11 -19.64 6.88
C PHE A 707 21.38 -20.97 7.05
N GLY A 708 21.23 -21.44 8.29
CA GLY A 708 20.49 -22.64 8.63
C GLY A 708 21.18 -23.96 8.26
N CYS A 709 22.49 -23.99 8.06
CA CYS A 709 23.24 -25.23 7.76
C CYS A 709 23.33 -26.15 8.99
N LYS A 710 22.35 -27.06 9.12
CA LYS A 710 22.19 -27.90 10.31
C LYS A 710 23.15 -29.09 10.40
N HIS A 711 23.87 -29.44 9.34
CA HIS A 711 24.84 -30.55 9.36
C HIS A 711 26.30 -30.10 9.47
N LEU A 712 26.55 -28.79 9.34
CA LEU A 712 27.88 -28.23 9.35
C LEU A 712 28.41 -28.18 10.79
N GLU A 713 29.46 -28.95 11.08
CA GLU A 713 30.08 -29.07 12.40
C GLU A 713 31.33 -28.17 12.56
N GLY A 714 32.03 -27.85 11.47
CA GLY A 714 33.23 -27.01 11.54
C GLY A 714 33.53 -26.20 10.28
N ILE A 715 34.04 -24.99 10.48
CA ILE A 715 34.56 -24.09 9.45
C ILE A 715 36.05 -23.83 9.71
N MET A 716 36.88 -23.91 8.66
CA MET A 716 38.28 -23.49 8.73
C MET A 716 38.55 -22.34 7.75
N ILE A 717 39.00 -21.21 8.29
CA ILE A 717 39.40 -20.01 7.54
C ILE A 717 40.94 -19.94 7.51
N PRO A 718 41.60 -20.06 6.33
CA PRO A 718 43.05 -19.88 6.24
C PRO A 718 43.48 -18.44 6.55
N ASP A 719 44.72 -18.27 7.00
CA ASP A 719 45.33 -16.94 7.06
C ASP A 719 45.38 -16.30 5.65
N ASN A 720 45.29 -14.97 5.58
CA ASN A 720 45.32 -14.18 4.34
C ASN A 720 44.18 -14.48 3.32
N SER A 721 43.07 -15.05 3.78
CA SER A 721 41.90 -15.37 2.95
C SER A 721 40.76 -14.36 3.13
N ILE A 722 39.80 -14.67 3.99
CA ILE A 722 38.55 -13.96 4.21
C ILE A 722 38.80 -12.64 4.95
N GLU A 723 38.30 -11.56 4.37
CA GLU A 723 38.32 -10.21 4.94
C GLU A 723 36.96 -9.83 5.55
N THR A 724 35.86 -10.29 4.94
CA THR A 724 34.49 -9.93 5.35
C THR A 724 33.58 -11.15 5.49
N ILE A 725 32.85 -11.21 6.60
CA ILE A 725 31.75 -12.16 6.83
C ILE A 725 30.44 -11.37 6.86
N GLY A 726 29.53 -11.64 5.92
CA GLY A 726 28.29 -10.89 5.72
C GLY A 726 27.19 -11.14 6.75
N PHE A 727 26.13 -10.33 6.65
CA PHE A 727 24.98 -10.32 7.54
C PHE A 727 24.34 -11.71 7.65
N SER A 728 24.18 -12.20 8.89
CA SER A 728 23.60 -13.53 9.17
C SER A 728 24.27 -14.70 8.42
N ALA A 729 25.54 -14.57 8.00
CA ALA A 729 26.21 -15.55 7.16
C ALA A 729 26.18 -16.99 7.71
N PHE A 730 26.36 -17.20 9.00
CA PHE A 730 26.30 -18.51 9.68
C PHE A 730 25.11 -18.60 10.65
N SER A 731 24.11 -17.73 10.53
CA SER A 731 22.98 -17.73 11.46
C SER A 731 22.22 -19.06 11.38
N GLU A 732 21.72 -19.53 12.51
CA GLU A 732 20.97 -20.80 12.64
C GLU A 732 21.76 -22.07 12.24
N CYS A 733 23.10 -22.00 12.15
CA CYS A 733 23.98 -23.16 12.05
C CYS A 733 24.06 -23.92 13.38
N THR A 734 22.98 -24.59 13.76
CA THR A 734 22.84 -25.17 15.10
C THR A 734 23.87 -26.25 15.44
N SER A 735 24.47 -26.91 14.45
CA SER A 735 25.49 -27.96 14.67
C SER A 735 26.93 -27.45 14.66
N LEU A 736 27.17 -26.17 14.37
CA LEU A 736 28.52 -25.63 14.24
C LEU A 736 29.21 -25.60 15.60
N LYS A 737 30.34 -26.31 15.71
CA LYS A 737 31.14 -26.47 16.95
C LYS A 737 32.49 -25.76 16.87
N TYR A 738 33.05 -25.65 15.66
CA TYR A 738 34.39 -25.11 15.44
C TYR A 738 34.39 -24.05 14.34
N ILE A 739 34.98 -22.90 14.62
CA ILE A 739 35.39 -21.92 13.63
C ILE A 739 36.63 -21.19 14.14
N ASN A 740 37.61 -20.94 13.28
CA ASN A 740 38.71 -20.03 13.58
C ASN A 740 38.48 -18.68 12.88
N ILE A 741 38.85 -17.60 13.55
CA ILE A 741 38.74 -16.22 13.07
C ILE A 741 40.16 -15.60 13.03
N PRO A 742 40.90 -15.77 11.92
CA PRO A 742 42.27 -15.26 11.78
C PRO A 742 42.30 -13.73 11.62
N LEU A 743 43.50 -13.13 11.74
CA LEU A 743 43.72 -11.67 11.66
C LEU A 743 43.28 -11.06 10.34
N CYS A 744 43.19 -11.84 9.26
CA CYS A 744 42.74 -11.34 7.97
C CYS A 744 41.24 -11.00 7.96
N VAL A 745 40.43 -11.55 8.88
CA VAL A 745 39.01 -11.21 9.00
C VAL A 745 38.89 -9.84 9.66
N LYS A 746 38.56 -8.84 8.85
CA LYS A 746 38.45 -7.42 9.26
C LYS A 746 37.05 -7.08 9.72
N THR A 747 36.03 -7.60 9.03
CA THR A 747 34.63 -7.24 9.25
C THR A 747 33.78 -8.48 9.43
N ILE A 748 32.98 -8.51 10.49
CA ILE A 748 31.91 -9.49 10.69
C ILE A 748 30.62 -8.70 10.91
N GLU A 749 29.65 -8.91 10.03
CA GLU A 749 28.40 -8.17 10.04
C GLU A 749 27.41 -8.72 11.07
N GLN A 750 26.32 -7.97 11.26
CA GLN A 750 25.34 -8.26 12.30
C GLN A 750 24.73 -9.67 12.15
N ASN A 751 24.49 -10.33 13.29
CA ASN A 751 23.87 -11.64 13.41
C ASN A 751 24.60 -12.77 12.69
N ALA A 752 25.84 -12.58 12.24
CA ALA A 752 26.60 -13.60 11.52
C ALA A 752 26.60 -14.98 12.21
N PHE A 753 26.58 -15.04 13.54
CA PHE A 753 26.57 -16.28 14.34
C PHE A 753 25.31 -16.46 15.21
N ALA A 754 24.25 -15.67 14.97
CA ALA A 754 23.01 -15.79 15.74
C ALA A 754 22.44 -17.23 15.65
N GLY A 755 21.96 -17.80 16.75
CA GLY A 755 21.40 -19.16 16.77
C GLY A 755 22.42 -20.31 16.63
N CYS A 756 23.74 -20.04 16.62
CA CYS A 756 24.78 -21.08 16.66
C CYS A 756 24.95 -21.72 18.05
N ILE A 757 23.93 -22.44 18.52
CA ILE A 757 23.83 -22.91 19.92
C ILE A 757 24.93 -23.88 20.38
N ASN A 758 25.60 -24.59 19.46
CA ASN A 758 26.67 -25.53 19.77
C ASN A 758 28.08 -24.93 19.67
N LEU A 759 28.18 -23.66 19.25
CA LEU A 759 29.45 -22.95 19.18
C LEU A 759 29.79 -22.37 20.55
N GLN A 760 30.00 -23.21 21.56
CA GLN A 760 29.95 -22.82 22.98
C GLN A 760 31.29 -22.42 23.61
N CYS A 761 32.42 -22.90 23.11
CA CYS A 761 33.78 -22.62 23.59
C CYS A 761 34.80 -22.88 22.48
N GLY A 762 36.05 -22.44 22.66
CA GLY A 762 37.19 -22.84 21.81
C GLY A 762 37.29 -22.14 20.45
N VAL A 763 36.52 -21.08 20.20
CA VAL A 763 36.66 -20.27 18.98
C VAL A 763 37.99 -19.52 19.03
N ASN A 764 38.89 -19.82 18.10
CA ASN A 764 40.20 -19.18 18.03
C ASN A 764 40.10 -17.85 17.28
N ILE A 765 40.01 -16.74 18.01
CA ILE A 765 40.02 -15.39 17.45
C ILE A 765 41.43 -14.81 17.58
N GLN A 766 42.05 -14.40 16.48
CA GLN A 766 43.40 -13.82 16.53
C GLN A 766 43.40 -12.31 16.78
N ASN A 767 42.39 -11.57 16.32
CA ASN A 767 42.25 -10.14 16.60
C ASN A 767 41.69 -9.93 18.02
N GLN A 768 42.54 -9.48 18.93
CA GLN A 768 42.22 -9.30 20.36
C GLN A 768 41.92 -7.84 20.72
N THR A 769 41.69 -6.97 19.74
CA THR A 769 41.28 -5.58 20.02
C THR A 769 39.89 -5.55 20.68
N ARG A 770 39.73 -4.70 21.69
CA ARG A 770 38.48 -4.61 22.47
C ARG A 770 37.27 -4.33 21.58
N SER A 771 37.39 -3.39 20.63
CA SER A 771 36.33 -3.04 19.69
C SER A 771 35.90 -4.22 18.80
N PHE A 772 36.85 -5.05 18.36
CA PHE A 772 36.56 -6.21 17.51
C PHE A 772 35.87 -7.33 18.30
N ILE A 773 36.37 -7.65 19.50
CA ILE A 773 35.74 -8.64 20.38
C ILE A 773 34.35 -8.20 20.82
N ASP A 774 34.18 -6.93 21.20
CA ASP A 774 32.88 -6.37 21.57
C ASP A 774 31.90 -6.47 20.39
N ASN A 775 32.32 -6.13 19.17
CA ASN A 775 31.49 -6.25 17.96
C ASN A 775 31.08 -7.70 17.65
N ILE A 776 31.99 -8.66 17.79
CA ILE A 776 31.71 -10.08 17.57
C ILE A 776 30.63 -10.59 18.54
N VAL A 777 30.71 -10.20 19.81
CA VAL A 777 29.74 -10.66 20.82
C VAL A 777 28.43 -9.89 20.72
N SER A 778 28.46 -8.56 20.65
CA SER A 778 27.26 -7.73 20.75
C SER A 778 26.47 -7.62 19.45
N SER A 779 27.16 -7.64 18.30
CA SER A 779 26.57 -7.35 17.00
C SER A 779 26.53 -8.59 16.11
N SER A 780 27.62 -9.35 16.03
CA SER A 780 27.68 -10.57 15.20
C SER A 780 26.96 -11.76 15.83
N GLY A 781 26.64 -11.72 17.12
CA GLY A 781 25.85 -12.75 17.81
C GLY A 781 26.65 -13.98 18.27
N LEU A 782 27.98 -13.89 18.36
CA LEU A 782 28.80 -14.97 18.93
C LEU A 782 28.65 -14.99 20.45
N SER A 783 28.43 -16.17 21.05
CA SER A 783 28.30 -16.27 22.51
C SER A 783 29.60 -15.87 23.21
N ILE A 784 29.49 -15.14 24.33
CA ILE A 784 30.65 -14.79 25.16
C ILE A 784 31.36 -16.02 25.75
N THR A 785 30.63 -17.14 25.90
CA THR A 785 31.24 -18.41 26.35
C THR A 785 32.18 -18.99 25.30
N SER A 786 31.94 -18.71 24.00
CA SER A 786 32.72 -19.21 22.87
C SER A 786 34.18 -18.76 22.91
N LEU A 787 34.45 -17.64 23.60
CA LEU A 787 35.78 -17.06 23.81
C LEU A 787 36.63 -17.84 24.84
N LYS A 788 35.99 -18.67 25.68
CA LYS A 788 36.69 -19.46 26.69
C LYS A 788 37.29 -20.72 26.06
N SER A 789 38.41 -21.20 26.59
CA SER A 789 38.95 -22.52 26.22
C SER A 789 37.97 -23.62 26.60
N CYS A 790 37.72 -24.57 25.70
CA CYS A 790 36.98 -25.78 26.06
C CYS A 790 37.80 -26.60 27.06
N SER A 791 37.18 -27.08 28.15
CA SER A 791 37.80 -27.96 29.16
C SER A 791 38.14 -29.37 28.62
N ILE A 792 37.94 -29.61 27.33
CA ILE A 792 38.30 -30.81 26.60
C ILE A 792 39.33 -30.40 25.53
N ILE A 793 40.46 -31.11 25.57
CA ILE A 793 41.72 -30.91 24.84
C ILE A 793 41.49 -30.26 23.47
N THR A 794 41.89 -29.00 23.34
CA THR A 794 42.11 -28.32 22.07
C THR A 794 43.55 -27.84 22.06
N CYS A 795 44.28 -28.12 20.97
CA CYS A 795 45.70 -27.85 20.76
C CYS A 795 46.04 -26.35 20.77
N LYS A 796 45.96 -25.71 21.94
CA LYS A 796 46.57 -24.41 22.20
C LYS A 796 47.93 -24.67 22.85
N GLN A 797 48.98 -24.66 22.02
CA GLN A 797 50.42 -24.66 22.33
C GLN A 797 50.81 -25.18 23.72
N ILE A 798 51.25 -26.43 23.81
CA ILE A 798 52.16 -26.86 24.87
C ILE A 798 53.55 -27.00 24.23
N HIS A 799 54.48 -26.11 24.58
CA HIS A 799 55.90 -26.31 24.35
C HIS A 799 56.34 -27.56 25.14
N TYR A 800 56.44 -28.70 24.47
CA TYR A 800 57.31 -29.78 24.94
C TYR A 800 58.44 -29.96 23.92
N GLN A 801 59.65 -29.64 24.34
CA GLN A 801 60.85 -30.25 23.78
C GLN A 801 60.73 -31.75 24.01
N ASN A 802 60.39 -32.52 22.98
CA ASN A 802 60.80 -33.91 22.85
C ASN A 802 60.71 -34.32 21.37
N SER A 803 61.77 -34.95 20.89
CA SER A 803 61.97 -35.37 19.51
C SER A 803 60.85 -36.27 18.98
N VAL A 804 60.21 -35.85 17.90
CA VAL A 804 59.19 -36.64 17.18
C VAL A 804 59.88 -37.67 16.29
N SER A 805 59.55 -38.95 16.47
CA SER A 805 59.95 -40.06 15.60
C SER A 805 59.37 -39.90 14.20
N LYS A 806 60.17 -40.20 13.16
CA LYS A 806 59.89 -40.06 11.71
C LYS A 806 58.69 -40.87 11.17
N SER A 807 57.90 -41.53 12.00
CA SER A 807 56.81 -42.42 11.56
C SER A 807 55.44 -41.76 11.36
N TYR A 808 55.24 -40.48 11.75
CA TYR A 808 53.92 -39.81 11.69
C TYR A 808 53.72 -38.85 10.50
N LEU A 809 54.70 -38.71 9.60
CA LEU A 809 54.69 -37.71 8.52
C LEU A 809 54.08 -38.18 7.18
N TYR A 810 53.55 -39.41 7.09
CA TYR A 810 53.17 -40.00 5.81
C TYR A 810 51.68 -39.96 5.41
N VAL A 811 50.78 -39.33 6.18
CA VAL A 811 49.31 -39.43 5.92
C VAL A 811 48.66 -38.14 5.39
N PHE A 812 49.37 -37.02 5.22
CA PHE A 812 48.77 -35.74 4.77
C PHE A 812 49.10 -35.31 3.34
N VAL A 813 49.45 -36.23 2.46
CA VAL A 813 49.50 -35.97 1.01
C VAL A 813 48.62 -37.00 0.32
N LEU A 814 47.51 -36.52 -0.25
CA LEU A 814 46.44 -37.21 -0.99
C LEU A 814 45.30 -37.81 -0.15
N MET A 815 44.32 -36.97 0.20
CA MET A 815 42.88 -37.22 0.01
C MET A 815 42.16 -35.91 -0.21
#